data_AF-A0A3S1NB50-F1
#
_entry.id   AF-A0A3S1NB50-F1
#
_cell.length_a   1.000
_cell.length_b   1.000
_cell.length_c   1.000
_cell.angle_alpha   90.00
_cell.angle_beta   90.00
_cell.angle_gamma   90.00
#
_symmetry.space_group_name_H-M   'P 1'
#
loop_
_entity.id
_entity.type
_entity.pdbx_description
1 polymer ?
#
loop_
_entity_poly.entity_id
_entity_poly.type
_entity_poly.pdbx_seq_one_letter_code
_entity_poly.pdbx_strand_id
1 'polypeptide(L)'
;MRTIGRFLFLLVLAGFGAGAAPAATLDSSVAVTDPATLQALERGGLSISRLLGPAIGLTRDVDNRGLFSVRALTPVRNAVKQEIADEPATSPDPYVAGLAKSKDASQKFNPKYIDDNGSTLDLTGVVNRMDRGYLGHTECGEIRLIYRFHYSVEEKPGERVSSRLPLTMSLVFNARPKTATGRASKDRPRAADGSCADVARRWLAAGGKDLPPEQLAAWLRSEDGPLSGAMLNSSQIMRLELNMQVLRLSASTRRDFGGHAEYLLKIFKWDPATATFQESRMENQIDRKTVLADRQAFAKWLLTDRNIYDLDRGRLIVDEKFLATSAVSVAPGGMARSQNNIAYGLLDDAAVDKALKDYVASGNALRTIKSVAGFNLRLNEMSCTGCHQTHGIAGFHYTGADPASEPRRNAVFVPGSAVFFADLPRRLAIVEQFAAGQHPDFSRGFAARPDAKFAEVLKGTDLYNGWGSICYRGTDESFKDWSCGEGLRCAGVHESAIHPGFGTCVSEAGTAVGDPVEFGEIKMSKWGSDQYCRLSPATARACAIDSARDKKPPIKLAGYGAARQRYDNPEQKTGGFPGGMLRKASCDKLPEEASCGRLAKTGFNDCIGSGKDHKYCTREFTKTAGLRACDKTHPCREDYICTAGYEDLAEAKPGKGTCIPPYFIFQFRVDGHPRSWVQDTE
;
A
#
# COMPACT_ATOMS: atom_id res chain seq x y z
N MET A 1 12.01 -2.88 -80.13
CA MET A 1 11.38 -1.94 -79.18
C MET A 1 10.73 -2.75 -78.05
N ARG A 2 11.18 -2.49 -76.81
CA ARG A 2 10.67 -2.79 -75.45
C ARG A 2 9.54 -3.81 -75.18
N THR A 3 9.74 -4.55 -74.07
CA THR A 3 8.77 -5.24 -73.15
C THR A 3 8.06 -6.49 -73.72
N ILE A 4 7.90 -7.65 -73.05
CA ILE A 4 7.29 -8.02 -71.74
C ILE A 4 7.81 -9.44 -71.38
N GLY A 5 8.22 -9.79 -70.16
CA GLY A 5 7.33 -10.46 -69.19
C GLY A 5 8.08 -11.29 -68.14
N ARG A 6 7.78 -11.05 -66.87
CA ARG A 6 8.18 -11.79 -65.65
C ARG A 6 7.19 -12.93 -65.38
N PHE A 7 7.67 -14.00 -64.74
CA PHE A 7 7.03 -14.95 -63.79
C PHE A 7 7.74 -16.32 -63.92
N LEU A 8 7.94 -17.21 -62.93
CA LEU A 8 7.55 -17.37 -61.53
C LEU A 8 8.41 -18.57 -61.04
N PHE A 9 9.08 -18.52 -59.90
CA PHE A 9 9.43 -19.73 -59.15
C PHE A 9 9.38 -19.41 -57.65
N LEU A 10 8.28 -19.85 -57.03
CA LEU A 10 8.03 -19.81 -55.59
C LEU A 10 8.65 -21.05 -54.96
N LEU A 11 9.60 -20.85 -54.05
CA LEU A 11 10.12 -21.88 -53.15
C LEU A 11 9.38 -21.77 -51.81
N VAL A 12 8.75 -22.87 -51.41
CA VAL A 12 8.08 -23.06 -50.11
C VAL A 12 9.16 -23.24 -49.03
N LEU A 13 9.23 -22.32 -48.09
CA LEU A 13 9.92 -22.49 -46.81
C LEU A 13 8.87 -22.54 -45.70
N ALA A 14 8.72 -23.72 -45.12
CA ALA A 14 7.90 -23.96 -43.94
C ALA A 14 8.48 -23.19 -42.74
N GLY A 15 7.76 -22.16 -42.31
CA GLY A 15 8.03 -21.49 -41.05
C GLY A 15 7.51 -22.32 -39.88
N PHE A 16 8.42 -22.89 -39.10
CA PHE A 16 8.12 -23.26 -37.72
C PHE A 16 7.90 -21.96 -36.95
N GLY A 17 6.64 -21.66 -36.64
CA GLY A 17 6.29 -20.54 -35.77
C GLY A 17 6.87 -20.80 -34.39
N ALA A 18 7.83 -19.96 -33.98
CA ALA A 18 8.16 -19.80 -32.58
C ALA A 18 6.89 -19.35 -31.86
N GLY A 19 6.29 -20.25 -31.09
CA GLY A 19 5.23 -19.87 -30.16
C GLY A 19 5.78 -18.80 -29.24
N ALA A 20 5.19 -17.60 -29.27
CA ALA A 20 5.56 -16.52 -28.37
C ALA A 20 5.38 -17.01 -26.93
N ALA A 21 6.48 -17.11 -26.18
CA ALA A 21 6.42 -17.30 -24.74
C ALA A 21 5.54 -16.17 -24.16
N PRO A 22 4.64 -16.45 -23.21
CA PRO A 22 3.84 -15.41 -22.59
C PRO A 22 4.77 -14.36 -21.96
N ALA A 23 4.42 -13.09 -22.09
CA ALA A 23 5.20 -12.00 -21.51
C ALA A 23 5.19 -12.15 -19.99
N ALA A 24 6.37 -12.34 -19.38
CA ALA A 24 6.52 -12.33 -17.93
C ALA A 24 5.94 -11.03 -17.36
N THR A 25 5.05 -11.15 -16.38
CA THR A 25 4.48 -9.99 -15.67
C THR A 25 5.47 -9.50 -14.61
N LEU A 26 5.39 -8.22 -14.20
CA LEU A 26 6.32 -7.64 -13.21
C LEU A 26 6.39 -8.40 -11.87
N ASP A 27 5.32 -9.11 -11.51
CA ASP A 27 5.22 -9.93 -10.31
C ASP A 27 5.69 -11.38 -10.46
N SER A 28 6.03 -11.81 -11.67
CA SER A 28 6.58 -13.15 -11.93
C SER A 28 7.79 -13.42 -11.05
N SER A 29 7.84 -14.60 -10.43
CA SER A 29 8.91 -15.05 -9.52
C SER A 29 9.03 -14.32 -8.18
N VAL A 30 8.30 -13.22 -7.97
CA VAL A 30 8.44 -12.38 -6.76
C VAL A 30 7.13 -12.20 -5.98
N ALA A 31 5.97 -12.43 -6.60
CA ALA A 31 4.70 -12.46 -5.90
C ALA A 31 3.65 -13.33 -6.63
N VAL A 32 2.76 -13.94 -5.86
CA VAL A 32 1.51 -14.54 -6.37
C VAL A 32 0.38 -13.57 -6.05
N THR A 33 -0.21 -12.97 -7.08
CA THR A 33 -1.22 -11.91 -6.95
C THR A 33 -2.55 -12.22 -7.63
N ASP A 34 -2.61 -13.31 -8.39
CA ASP A 34 -3.83 -13.76 -9.07
C ASP A 34 -4.86 -14.30 -8.07
N PRO A 35 -6.07 -13.71 -7.96
CA PRO A 35 -7.06 -14.11 -6.97
C PRO A 35 -7.48 -15.57 -7.08
N ALA A 36 -7.60 -16.13 -8.28
CA ALA A 36 -8.01 -17.52 -8.46
C ALA A 36 -6.95 -18.49 -7.93
N THR A 37 -5.67 -18.21 -8.21
CA THR A 37 -4.53 -19.00 -7.71
C THR A 37 -4.44 -18.89 -6.19
N LEU A 38 -4.65 -17.70 -5.62
CA LEU A 38 -4.64 -17.48 -4.17
C LEU A 38 -5.77 -18.23 -3.45
N GLN A 39 -6.99 -18.21 -4.00
CA GLN A 39 -8.10 -19.01 -3.48
C GLN A 39 -7.83 -20.51 -3.55
N ALA A 40 -7.19 -20.99 -4.62
CA ALA A 40 -6.78 -22.39 -4.76
C ALA A 40 -5.67 -22.76 -3.76
N LEU A 41 -4.70 -21.87 -3.50
CA LEU A 41 -3.66 -22.04 -2.48
C LEU A 41 -4.27 -22.12 -1.07
N GLU A 42 -5.23 -21.26 -0.76
CA GLU A 42 -5.94 -21.24 0.52
C GLU A 42 -6.68 -22.55 0.75
N ARG A 43 -7.52 -22.99 -0.21
CA ARG A 43 -8.17 -24.32 -0.18
C ARG A 43 -7.18 -25.47 -0.10
N GLY A 44 -6.00 -25.29 -0.71
CA GLY A 44 -4.88 -26.21 -0.67
C GLY A 44 -4.15 -26.28 0.67
N GLY A 45 -4.61 -25.53 1.68
CA GLY A 45 -4.14 -25.61 3.05
C GLY A 45 -3.23 -24.46 3.48
N LEU A 46 -3.17 -23.38 2.70
CA LEU A 46 -2.55 -22.11 3.10
C LEU A 46 -3.58 -21.13 3.69
N SER A 47 -4.68 -21.62 4.27
CA SER A 47 -5.53 -20.79 5.12
C SER A 47 -4.77 -20.39 6.39
N ILE A 48 -5.09 -19.22 6.95
CA ILE A 48 -4.40 -18.73 8.15
C ILE A 48 -4.61 -19.67 9.35
N SER A 49 -5.82 -20.22 9.48
CA SER A 49 -6.19 -21.11 10.58
C SER A 49 -5.47 -22.46 10.49
N ARG A 50 -5.24 -23.00 9.29
CA ARG A 50 -4.48 -24.24 9.11
C ARG A 50 -2.98 -24.06 9.29
N LEU A 51 -2.43 -22.92 8.88
CA LEU A 51 -1.00 -22.62 9.09
C LEU A 51 -0.67 -22.34 10.55
N LEU A 52 -1.54 -21.62 11.27
CA LEU A 52 -1.39 -21.42 12.70
C LEU A 52 -1.78 -22.66 13.51
N GLY A 53 -2.75 -23.45 13.02
CA GLY A 53 -3.43 -24.51 13.76
C GLY A 53 -2.53 -25.46 14.55
N PRO A 54 -1.48 -26.05 13.94
CA PRO A 54 -0.55 -26.90 14.67
C PRO A 54 0.19 -26.20 15.83
N ALA A 55 0.36 -24.88 15.78
CA ALA A 55 0.95 -24.09 16.85
C ALA A 55 -0.05 -23.68 17.95
N ILE A 56 -1.35 -23.65 17.63
CA ILE A 56 -2.39 -23.07 18.51
C ILE A 56 -3.52 -24.05 18.86
N GLY A 57 -3.39 -25.33 18.47
CA GLY A 57 -4.33 -26.39 18.81
C GLY A 57 -5.58 -26.47 17.92
N LEU A 58 -5.59 -25.85 16.73
CA LEU A 58 -6.69 -25.99 15.77
C LEU A 58 -6.42 -27.15 14.80
N THR A 59 -7.45 -27.97 14.57
CA THR A 59 -7.39 -29.17 13.71
C THR A 59 -8.19 -29.03 12.41
N ARG A 60 -8.91 -27.93 12.23
CA ARG A 60 -9.74 -27.61 11.07
C ARG A 60 -9.72 -26.12 10.77
N ASP A 61 -10.18 -25.75 9.57
CA ASP A 61 -10.43 -24.35 9.25
C ASP A 61 -11.55 -23.78 10.13
N VAL A 62 -11.38 -22.55 10.59
CA VAL A 62 -12.31 -21.84 11.46
C VAL A 62 -12.45 -20.39 11.00
N ASP A 63 -13.58 -19.78 11.35
CA ASP A 63 -13.81 -18.33 11.25
C ASP A 63 -12.96 -17.54 12.25
N ASN A 64 -13.08 -16.21 12.24
CA ASN A 64 -12.35 -15.35 13.15
C ASN A 64 -12.71 -15.58 14.63
N ARG A 65 -13.97 -15.91 14.96
CA ARG A 65 -14.34 -16.26 16.34
C ARG A 65 -13.57 -17.49 16.80
N GLY A 66 -13.52 -18.54 16.00
CA GLY A 66 -12.72 -19.73 16.26
C GLY A 66 -11.23 -19.40 16.38
N LEU A 67 -10.69 -18.63 15.43
CA LEU A 67 -9.28 -18.25 15.38
C LEU A 67 -8.86 -17.43 16.61
N PHE A 68 -9.59 -16.37 16.95
CA PHE A 68 -9.25 -15.45 18.05
C PHE A 68 -9.81 -15.89 19.42
N SER A 69 -10.45 -17.05 19.51
CA SER A 69 -10.82 -17.66 20.80
C SER A 69 -9.66 -18.41 21.47
N VAL A 70 -8.63 -18.79 20.70
CA VAL A 70 -7.49 -19.55 21.22
C VAL A 70 -6.57 -18.69 22.09
N ARG A 71 -6.06 -19.26 23.18
CA ARG A 71 -5.16 -18.59 24.13
C ARG A 71 -3.96 -17.93 23.44
N ALA A 72 -3.42 -18.58 22.40
CA ALA A 72 -2.26 -18.11 21.68
C ALA A 72 -2.44 -16.75 20.98
N LEU A 73 -3.67 -16.39 20.61
CA LEU A 73 -3.99 -15.13 19.92
C LEU A 73 -4.72 -14.11 20.82
N THR A 74 -4.97 -14.44 22.09
CA THR A 74 -5.56 -13.51 23.06
C THR A 74 -4.82 -12.17 23.14
N PRO A 75 -3.47 -12.11 23.21
CA PRO A 75 -2.78 -10.83 23.27
C PRO A 75 -2.96 -10.02 21.99
N VAL A 76 -2.94 -10.67 20.82
CA VAL A 76 -3.18 -10.02 19.52
C VAL A 76 -4.57 -9.37 19.50
N ARG A 77 -5.61 -10.15 19.83
CA ARG A 77 -6.99 -9.66 19.88
C ARG A 77 -7.14 -8.49 20.84
N ASN A 78 -6.64 -8.64 22.07
CA ASN A 78 -6.79 -7.64 23.11
C ASN A 78 -6.04 -6.34 22.77
N ALA A 79 -4.80 -6.44 22.28
CA ALA A 79 -4.02 -5.28 21.87
C ALA A 79 -4.72 -4.47 20.76
N VAL A 80 -5.27 -5.16 19.75
CA VAL A 80 -6.00 -4.49 18.66
C VAL A 80 -7.27 -3.80 19.16
N LYS A 81 -8.04 -4.48 20.02
CA LYS A 81 -9.25 -3.88 20.61
C LYS A 81 -8.92 -2.67 21.49
N GLN A 82 -7.82 -2.73 22.22
CA GLN A 82 -7.36 -1.62 23.06
C GLN A 82 -6.96 -0.41 22.22
N GLU A 83 -6.18 -0.61 21.14
CA GLU A 83 -5.77 0.48 20.25
C GLU A 83 -6.96 1.16 19.56
N ILE A 84 -7.98 0.39 19.15
CA ILE A 84 -9.24 0.95 18.64
C ILE A 84 -9.92 1.88 19.65
N ALA A 85 -9.85 1.53 20.94
CA ALA A 85 -10.45 2.32 22.02
C ALA A 85 -9.62 3.57 22.33
N ASP A 86 -8.29 3.44 22.35
CA ASP A 86 -7.36 4.47 22.79
C ASP A 86 -7.05 5.51 21.70
N GLU A 87 -7.11 5.13 20.42
CA GLU A 87 -6.69 5.98 19.29
C GLU A 87 -7.23 7.42 19.37
N PRO A 88 -8.53 7.69 19.63
CA PRO A 88 -9.01 9.04 19.74
C PRO A 88 -8.28 9.87 20.81
N ALA A 89 -7.92 9.28 21.95
CA ALA A 89 -7.26 10.01 23.03
C ALA A 89 -5.76 10.19 22.79
N THR A 90 -5.14 9.32 21.99
CA THR A 90 -3.70 9.34 21.71
C THR A 90 -3.35 10.08 20.42
N SER A 91 -4.30 10.29 19.52
CA SER A 91 -4.07 10.99 18.26
C SER A 91 -3.65 12.46 18.49
N PRO A 92 -2.59 12.93 17.83
CA PRO A 92 -2.18 14.33 17.91
C PRO A 92 -2.99 15.24 16.97
N ASP A 93 -3.86 14.70 16.11
CA ASP A 93 -4.81 15.46 15.30
C ASP A 93 -5.95 15.98 16.19
N PRO A 94 -6.19 17.30 16.25
CA PRO A 94 -7.18 17.88 17.16
C PRO A 94 -8.63 17.47 16.85
N TYR A 95 -8.95 17.09 15.60
CA TYR A 95 -10.29 16.63 15.24
C TYR A 95 -10.53 15.21 15.72
N VAL A 96 -9.51 14.36 15.63
CA VAL A 96 -9.56 12.99 16.16
C VAL A 96 -9.57 13.02 17.69
N ALA A 97 -8.72 13.84 18.31
CA ALA A 97 -8.73 14.10 19.76
C ALA A 97 -10.10 14.55 20.29
N GLY A 98 -10.85 15.30 19.48
CA GLY A 98 -12.23 15.68 19.79
C GLY A 98 -13.19 14.50 19.93
N LEU A 99 -12.95 13.38 19.22
CA LEU A 99 -13.78 12.19 19.30
C LEU A 99 -13.67 11.44 20.63
N ALA A 100 -12.57 11.60 21.38
CA ALA A 100 -12.43 10.99 22.70
C ALA A 100 -13.54 11.43 23.69
N LYS A 101 -14.14 12.59 23.43
CA LYS A 101 -15.26 13.14 24.22
C LYS A 101 -16.63 12.93 23.56
N SER A 102 -16.65 12.33 22.37
CA SER A 102 -17.86 12.09 21.58
C SER A 102 -18.49 10.74 21.95
N LYS A 103 -19.82 10.70 21.95
CA LYS A 103 -20.58 9.44 21.98
C LYS A 103 -20.74 8.82 20.59
N ASP A 104 -20.30 9.51 19.53
CA ASP A 104 -20.35 8.99 18.17
C ASP A 104 -19.25 7.95 17.95
N ALA A 105 -19.65 6.68 17.97
CA ALA A 105 -18.76 5.55 17.73
C ALA A 105 -18.63 5.20 16.23
N SER A 106 -19.46 5.79 15.35
CA SER A 106 -19.50 5.50 13.90
C SER A 106 -18.26 5.97 13.12
N GLN A 107 -17.31 6.61 13.78
CA GLN A 107 -16.04 7.02 13.17
C GLN A 107 -14.89 6.05 13.52
N LYS A 108 -15.12 5.05 14.39
CA LYS A 108 -14.12 4.07 14.85
C LYS A 108 -14.35 2.71 14.21
N PHE A 109 -13.27 1.96 13.98
CA PHE A 109 -13.38 0.57 13.56
C PHE A 109 -14.15 -0.22 14.61
N ASN A 110 -15.15 -1.01 14.22
CA ASN A 110 -15.92 -1.80 15.18
C ASN A 110 -15.07 -3.00 15.68
N PRO A 111 -14.71 -3.08 16.97
CA PRO A 111 -13.86 -4.16 17.48
C PRO A 111 -14.49 -5.55 17.34
N LYS A 112 -15.81 -5.66 17.12
CA LYS A 112 -16.50 -6.95 16.87
C LYS A 112 -16.00 -7.64 15.59
N TYR A 113 -15.51 -6.91 14.57
CA TYR A 113 -14.94 -7.54 13.35
C TYR A 113 -13.77 -8.46 13.64
N ILE A 114 -13.04 -8.21 14.74
CA ILE A 114 -11.85 -8.98 15.06
C ILE A 114 -12.19 -10.42 15.42
N ASP A 115 -13.28 -10.68 16.15
CA ASP A 115 -13.59 -11.99 16.72
C ASP A 115 -15.05 -12.45 16.52
N ASP A 116 -15.73 -11.94 15.50
CA ASP A 116 -17.05 -12.41 15.11
C ASP A 116 -17.02 -13.66 14.20
N ASN A 117 -18.08 -14.49 14.26
CA ASN A 117 -18.20 -15.71 13.45
C ASN A 117 -18.61 -15.45 11.98
N GLY A 118 -19.07 -14.24 11.66
CA GLY A 118 -19.25 -13.77 10.29
C GLY A 118 -17.97 -13.21 9.67
N SER A 119 -16.87 -13.09 10.41
CA SER A 119 -15.59 -12.59 9.90
C SER A 119 -14.62 -13.71 9.54
N THR A 120 -13.87 -13.52 8.45
CA THR A 120 -12.78 -14.40 7.99
C THR A 120 -11.55 -13.60 7.60
N LEU A 121 -10.46 -14.32 7.36
CA LEU A 121 -9.18 -13.82 6.89
C LEU A 121 -8.82 -14.57 5.61
N ASP A 122 -9.08 -13.93 4.46
CA ASP A 122 -8.93 -14.55 3.14
C ASP A 122 -7.51 -14.29 2.61
N LEU A 123 -6.82 -15.29 2.06
CA LEU A 123 -5.50 -15.12 1.44
C LEU A 123 -5.60 -14.23 0.19
N THR A 124 -4.91 -13.08 0.20
CA THR A 124 -4.94 -12.12 -0.93
C THR A 124 -3.58 -11.84 -1.55
N GLY A 125 -2.50 -12.40 -1.01
CA GLY A 125 -1.18 -12.32 -1.64
C GLY A 125 -0.15 -13.23 -1.01
N VAL A 126 0.79 -13.70 -1.85
CA VAL A 126 2.04 -14.32 -1.40
C VAL A 126 3.19 -13.52 -1.96
N VAL A 127 4.06 -12.99 -1.09
CA VAL A 127 5.17 -12.12 -1.52
C VAL A 127 6.50 -12.73 -1.11
N ASN A 128 7.37 -12.91 -2.10
CA ASN A 128 8.76 -13.24 -1.91
C ASN A 128 9.53 -11.99 -1.47
N ARG A 129 10.17 -12.06 -0.29
CA ARG A 129 10.97 -11.00 0.31
C ARG A 129 12.41 -11.45 0.55
N MET A 130 12.99 -12.19 -0.41
CA MET A 130 14.43 -12.48 -0.44
C MET A 130 15.29 -11.18 -0.39
N ASP A 131 14.73 -10.02 -0.76
CA ASP A 131 15.36 -8.70 -0.58
C ASP A 131 15.65 -8.32 0.88
N ARG A 132 15.09 -9.06 1.84
CA ARG A 132 15.39 -8.93 3.28
C ARG A 132 16.53 -9.84 3.75
N GLY A 133 17.24 -10.49 2.83
CA GLY A 133 18.41 -11.34 3.11
C GLY A 133 19.55 -10.65 3.86
N TYR A 134 19.62 -9.31 3.81
CA TYR A 134 20.62 -8.53 4.55
C TYR A 134 20.41 -8.55 6.07
N LEU A 135 19.24 -8.97 6.55
CA LEU A 135 18.98 -9.13 7.96
C LEU A 135 19.65 -10.41 8.45
N GLY A 136 20.57 -10.30 9.41
CA GLY A 136 21.33 -11.45 9.90
C GLY A 136 20.49 -12.62 10.46
N HIS A 137 19.22 -12.38 10.80
CA HIS A 137 18.32 -13.43 11.28
C HIS A 137 17.57 -14.18 10.15
N THR A 138 17.49 -13.61 8.95
CA THR A 138 16.85 -14.18 7.74
C THR A 138 17.82 -14.17 6.57
N GLU A 139 18.84 -15.03 6.60
CA GLU A 139 19.94 -15.04 5.60
C GLU A 139 19.47 -15.13 4.14
N CYS A 140 18.36 -15.82 3.86
CA CYS A 140 17.76 -15.88 2.52
C CYS A 140 16.54 -14.95 2.37
N GLY A 141 16.22 -14.12 3.36
CA GLY A 141 15.06 -13.24 3.41
C GLY A 141 13.78 -13.91 3.92
N GLU A 142 12.62 -13.37 3.54
CA GLU A 142 11.32 -13.74 4.09
C GLU A 142 10.33 -14.21 3.00
N ILE A 143 9.29 -14.94 3.40
CA ILE A 143 8.08 -15.15 2.61
C ILE A 143 6.89 -14.59 3.42
N ARG A 144 6.02 -13.82 2.77
CA ARG A 144 4.83 -13.24 3.43
C ARG A 144 3.56 -13.78 2.78
N LEU A 145 2.68 -14.35 3.60
CA LEU A 145 1.31 -14.67 3.22
C LEU A 145 0.43 -13.56 3.80
N ILE A 146 -0.21 -12.78 2.93
CA ILE A 146 -1.00 -11.60 3.29
C ILE A 146 -2.46 -12.00 3.20
N TYR A 147 -3.18 -11.83 4.30
CA TYR A 147 -4.60 -12.10 4.41
C TYR A 147 -5.35 -10.80 4.60
N ARG A 148 -6.52 -10.66 3.96
CA ARG A 148 -7.41 -9.50 4.12
C ARG A 148 -8.65 -9.92 4.87
N PHE A 149 -9.05 -9.13 5.86
CA PHE A 149 -10.27 -9.43 6.60
C PHE A 149 -11.49 -9.27 5.69
N HIS A 150 -12.42 -10.19 5.83
CA HIS A 150 -13.70 -10.23 5.15
C HIS A 150 -14.80 -10.44 6.19
N TYR A 151 -15.97 -9.88 5.97
CA TYR A 151 -17.16 -10.26 6.73
C TYR A 151 -18.25 -10.70 5.77
N SER A 152 -19.10 -11.61 6.25
CA SER A 152 -20.37 -11.97 5.65
C SER A 152 -21.36 -12.25 6.76
N VAL A 153 -22.38 -11.39 6.91
CA VAL A 153 -23.37 -11.48 7.98
C VAL A 153 -24.77 -11.36 7.44
N GLU A 154 -25.73 -11.81 8.22
CA GLU A 154 -27.15 -11.66 7.93
C GLU A 154 -27.67 -10.37 8.59
N GLU A 155 -28.08 -9.39 7.77
CA GLU A 155 -28.64 -8.12 8.26
C GLU A 155 -30.15 -8.25 8.55
N LYS A 156 -30.84 -9.09 7.78
CA LYS A 156 -32.25 -9.47 7.95
C LYS A 156 -32.43 -10.93 7.54
N PRO A 157 -33.48 -11.62 8.00
CA PRO A 157 -33.78 -12.99 7.58
C PRO A 157 -33.67 -13.18 6.05
N GLY A 158 -32.68 -13.96 5.60
CA GLY A 158 -32.41 -14.25 4.19
C GLY A 158 -31.62 -13.19 3.40
N GLU A 159 -31.23 -12.08 4.02
CA GLU A 159 -30.46 -10.99 3.40
C GLU A 159 -29.04 -10.92 3.99
N ARG A 160 -28.06 -11.47 3.28
CA ARG A 160 -26.64 -11.40 3.67
C ARG A 160 -25.94 -10.20 3.06
N VAL A 161 -25.13 -9.53 3.87
CA VAL A 161 -24.22 -8.47 3.47
C VAL A 161 -22.80 -8.94 3.72
N SER A 162 -21.94 -8.78 2.70
CA SER A 162 -20.53 -9.10 2.78
C SER A 162 -19.68 -8.03 2.12
N SER A 163 -18.41 -7.92 2.54
CA SER A 163 -17.38 -7.19 1.82
C SER A 163 -16.00 -7.41 2.47
N ARG A 164 -14.90 -6.91 1.87
CA ARG A 164 -13.53 -6.98 2.40
C ARG A 164 -13.01 -5.68 3.02
N LEU A 165 -12.42 -5.77 4.22
CA LEU A 165 -12.06 -4.65 5.09
C LEU A 165 -10.71 -4.04 4.69
N PRO A 166 -10.46 -2.74 4.98
CA PRO A 166 -9.13 -2.14 4.94
C PRO A 166 -8.29 -2.62 6.13
N LEU A 167 -8.10 -3.94 6.21
CA LEU A 167 -7.39 -4.59 7.29
C LEU A 167 -6.69 -5.83 6.75
N THR A 168 -5.37 -5.87 6.87
CA THR A 168 -4.56 -7.02 6.50
C THR A 168 -3.79 -7.56 7.70
N MET A 169 -3.65 -8.89 7.72
CA MET A 169 -2.80 -9.64 8.63
C MET A 169 -1.83 -10.46 7.78
N SER A 170 -0.54 -10.34 8.03
CA SER A 170 0.48 -11.14 7.33
C SER A 170 1.10 -12.18 8.24
N LEU A 171 1.25 -13.41 7.75
CA LEU A 171 2.14 -14.40 8.32
C LEU A 171 3.51 -14.24 7.67
N VAL A 172 4.55 -14.00 8.47
CA VAL A 172 5.93 -13.88 7.96
C VAL A 172 6.72 -15.14 8.30
N PHE A 173 7.31 -15.74 7.28
CA PHE A 173 8.14 -16.93 7.36
C PHE A 173 9.58 -16.60 6.98
N ASN A 174 10.52 -17.37 7.50
CA ASN A 174 11.88 -17.37 6.95
C ASN A 174 11.84 -18.02 5.55
N ALA A 175 12.45 -17.37 4.55
CA ALA A 175 12.49 -17.92 3.19
C ALA A 175 13.30 -19.22 3.13
N ARG A 176 14.25 -19.42 4.04
CA ARG A 176 14.93 -20.70 4.23
C ARG A 176 14.57 -21.27 5.61
N PRO A 177 13.91 -22.43 5.66
CA PRO A 177 13.60 -23.07 6.93
C PRO A 177 14.87 -23.34 7.75
N LYS A 178 14.89 -22.89 9.00
CA LYS A 178 15.95 -23.24 9.96
C LYS A 178 15.50 -24.45 10.78
N THR A 179 16.46 -25.28 11.21
CA THR A 179 16.21 -26.28 12.27
C THR A 179 15.58 -25.60 13.46
N ALA A 180 14.36 -25.99 13.81
CA ALA A 180 13.60 -25.34 14.86
C ALA A 180 14.31 -25.49 16.22
N THR A 181 14.95 -24.41 16.70
CA THR A 181 15.44 -24.31 18.08
C THR A 181 14.27 -23.96 18.98
N GLY A 182 13.58 -24.97 19.49
CA GLY A 182 12.47 -24.80 20.41
C GLY A 182 11.09 -24.97 19.77
N ARG A 183 10.73 -26.22 19.45
CA ARG A 183 9.34 -26.70 19.52
C ARG A 183 9.29 -28.13 20.04
N ALA A 184 8.43 -28.33 21.04
CA ALA A 184 7.89 -29.63 21.43
C ALA A 184 6.62 -29.90 20.61
N SER A 185 6.78 -30.06 19.29
CA SER A 185 5.75 -30.68 18.45
C SER A 185 6.40 -31.87 17.76
N LYS A 186 5.61 -32.94 17.56
CA LYS A 186 5.98 -34.10 16.73
C LYS A 186 6.27 -33.70 15.27
N ASP A 187 6.01 -32.45 14.90
CA ASP A 187 6.34 -31.82 13.61
C ASP A 187 7.65 -31.02 13.68
N ARG A 188 8.77 -31.66 14.04
CA ARG A 188 10.08 -31.04 13.81
C ARG A 188 10.38 -31.13 12.31
N PRO A 189 10.50 -30.01 11.57
CA PRO A 189 10.98 -30.09 10.21
C PRO A 189 12.40 -30.65 10.24
N ARG A 190 12.71 -31.58 9.34
CA ARG A 190 14.11 -31.75 8.91
C ARG A 190 14.54 -30.38 8.37
N ALA A 191 15.78 -29.95 8.65
CA ALA A 191 16.32 -28.79 7.95
C ALA A 191 16.01 -28.96 6.46
N ALA A 192 15.47 -27.94 5.80
CA ALA A 192 15.54 -27.94 4.36
C ALA A 192 17.02 -27.75 4.03
N ASP A 193 17.68 -28.81 3.56
CA ASP A 193 19.11 -28.81 3.20
C ASP A 193 19.44 -27.87 2.00
N GLY A 194 18.45 -27.12 1.50
CA GLY A 194 18.59 -26.20 0.38
C GLY A 194 19.30 -24.89 0.74
N SER A 195 20.14 -24.43 -0.17
CA SER A 195 20.80 -23.12 -0.17
C SER A 195 19.83 -21.96 -0.50
N CYS A 196 20.22 -20.71 -0.28
CA CYS A 196 19.43 -19.57 -0.78
C CYS A 196 19.25 -19.63 -2.31
N ALA A 197 20.21 -20.22 -3.03
CA ALA A 197 20.12 -20.43 -4.47
C ALA A 197 19.03 -21.43 -4.85
N ASP A 198 18.80 -22.46 -4.04
CA ASP A 198 17.70 -23.42 -4.23
C ASP A 198 16.34 -22.74 -4.03
N VAL A 199 16.20 -21.94 -2.98
CA VAL A 199 14.98 -21.15 -2.73
C VAL A 199 14.71 -20.21 -3.90
N ALA A 200 15.72 -19.49 -4.35
CA ALA A 200 15.60 -18.58 -5.49
C ALA A 200 15.23 -19.29 -6.80
N ARG A 201 15.86 -20.44 -7.11
CA ARG A 201 15.53 -21.23 -8.30
C ARG A 201 14.09 -21.71 -8.31
N ARG A 202 13.52 -22.09 -7.16
CA ARG A 202 12.09 -22.46 -7.05
C ARG A 202 11.18 -21.29 -7.38
N TRP A 203 11.52 -20.09 -6.91
CA TRP A 203 10.78 -18.87 -7.25
C TRP A 203 10.90 -18.50 -8.73
N LEU A 204 12.08 -18.57 -9.32
CA LEU A 204 12.26 -18.35 -10.77
C LEU A 204 11.48 -19.39 -11.60
N ALA A 205 11.53 -20.65 -11.20
CA ALA A 205 10.76 -21.71 -11.83
C ALA A 205 9.25 -21.44 -11.75
N ALA A 206 8.77 -20.92 -10.61
CA ALA A 206 7.38 -20.53 -10.42
C ALA A 206 6.93 -19.43 -11.40
N GLY A 207 7.74 -18.38 -11.58
CA GLY A 207 7.44 -17.31 -12.54
C GLY A 207 7.46 -17.74 -14.00
N GLY A 208 8.13 -18.86 -14.32
CA GLY A 208 8.14 -19.46 -15.65
C GLY A 208 7.02 -20.48 -15.90
N LYS A 209 6.13 -20.75 -14.93
CA LYS A 209 5.01 -21.67 -15.12
C LYS A 209 3.84 -20.98 -15.80
N ASP A 210 3.46 -21.49 -16.96
CA ASP A 210 2.19 -21.19 -17.61
C ASP A 210 1.20 -22.34 -17.30
N LEU A 211 0.53 -22.24 -16.16
CA LEU A 211 -0.42 -23.24 -15.67
C LEU A 211 -1.73 -22.56 -15.26
N PRO A 212 -2.89 -23.21 -15.46
CA PRO A 212 -4.15 -22.73 -14.91
C PRO A 212 -4.08 -22.57 -13.38
N PRO A 213 -4.84 -21.64 -12.78
CA PRO A 213 -4.73 -21.28 -11.36
C PRO A 213 -4.69 -22.45 -10.37
N GLU A 214 -5.58 -23.45 -10.53
CA GLU A 214 -5.61 -24.64 -9.66
C GLU A 214 -4.35 -25.51 -9.79
N GLN A 215 -3.87 -25.70 -11.02
CA GLN A 215 -2.68 -26.50 -11.29
C GLN A 215 -1.42 -25.76 -10.81
N LEU A 216 -1.37 -24.44 -11.00
CA LEU A 216 -0.29 -23.59 -10.49
C LEU A 216 -0.26 -23.65 -8.96
N ALA A 217 -1.40 -23.50 -8.28
CA ALA A 217 -1.50 -23.58 -6.83
C ALA A 217 -1.08 -24.95 -6.27
N ALA A 218 -1.43 -26.04 -6.96
CA ALA A 218 -0.97 -27.38 -6.60
C ALA A 218 0.55 -27.53 -6.78
N TRP A 219 1.09 -27.06 -7.90
CA TRP A 219 2.54 -27.12 -8.17
C TRP A 219 3.35 -26.26 -7.19
N LEU A 220 2.89 -25.04 -6.87
CA LEU A 220 3.53 -24.14 -5.91
C LEU A 220 3.70 -24.79 -4.53
N ARG A 221 2.77 -25.67 -4.12
CA ARG A 221 2.79 -26.41 -2.86
C ARG A 221 3.46 -27.79 -2.95
N SER A 222 3.84 -28.24 -4.14
CA SER A 222 4.57 -29.50 -4.33
C SER A 222 5.99 -29.42 -3.75
N GLU A 223 6.68 -30.55 -3.65
CA GLU A 223 8.07 -30.59 -3.17
C GLU A 223 9.05 -29.75 -4.00
N ASP A 224 8.74 -29.49 -5.27
CA ASP A 224 9.53 -28.63 -6.16
C ASP A 224 9.14 -27.15 -6.06
N GLY A 225 7.99 -26.86 -5.47
CA GLY A 225 7.45 -25.50 -5.36
C GLY A 225 8.10 -24.68 -4.24
N PRO A 226 8.02 -23.34 -4.32
CA PRO A 226 8.53 -22.46 -3.27
C PRO A 226 7.63 -22.41 -2.02
N LEU A 227 6.40 -22.96 -2.08
CA LEU A 227 5.41 -22.94 -0.99
C LEU A 227 5.13 -24.35 -0.44
N SER A 228 6.08 -25.28 -0.59
CA SER A 228 5.94 -26.66 -0.09
C SER A 228 5.78 -26.69 1.45
N GLY A 229 5.25 -27.79 1.99
CA GLY A 229 5.12 -27.95 3.46
C GLY A 229 6.47 -27.95 4.20
N ALA A 230 7.55 -28.34 3.52
CA ALA A 230 8.90 -28.22 4.05
C ALA A 230 9.32 -26.75 4.20
N MET A 231 8.91 -25.89 3.26
CA MET A 231 9.21 -24.45 3.25
C MET A 231 8.29 -23.66 4.19
N LEU A 232 6.98 -23.95 4.16
CA LEU A 232 5.95 -23.22 4.88
C LEU A 232 5.22 -24.15 5.85
N ASN A 233 5.59 -24.06 7.12
CA ASN A 233 4.86 -24.71 8.20
C ASN A 233 4.80 -23.83 9.44
N SER A 234 3.92 -24.20 10.37
CA SER A 234 3.64 -23.42 11.57
C SER A 234 4.90 -23.08 12.38
N SER A 235 5.94 -23.93 12.35
CA SER A 235 7.20 -23.72 13.10
C SER A 235 8.11 -22.64 12.54
N GLN A 236 7.88 -22.27 11.28
CA GLN A 236 8.65 -21.25 10.58
C GLN A 236 8.00 -19.86 10.63
N ILE A 237 6.82 -19.73 11.26
CA ILE A 237 6.16 -18.44 11.45
C ILE A 237 6.96 -17.62 12.46
N MET A 238 7.56 -16.53 11.98
CA MET A 238 8.38 -15.63 12.78
C MET A 238 7.55 -14.58 13.50
N ARG A 239 6.56 -14.02 12.80
CA ARG A 239 5.72 -12.93 13.31
C ARG A 239 4.43 -12.78 12.52
N LEU A 240 3.48 -12.12 13.16
CA LEU A 240 2.28 -11.56 12.57
C LEU A 240 2.51 -10.06 12.33
N GLU A 241 2.07 -9.54 11.19
CA GLU A 241 2.09 -8.10 10.89
C GLU A 241 0.67 -7.62 10.59
N LEU A 242 0.21 -6.61 11.31
CA LEU A 242 -1.11 -6.00 11.16
C LEU A 242 -0.99 -4.65 10.45
N ASN A 243 -1.90 -4.38 9.52
CA ASN A 243 -2.15 -3.06 8.96
C ASN A 243 -3.65 -2.81 8.86
N MET A 244 -4.18 -1.83 9.58
CA MET A 244 -5.61 -1.60 9.66
C MET A 244 -5.98 -0.13 9.67
N GLN A 245 -7.04 0.25 8.96
CA GLN A 245 -7.70 1.52 9.20
C GLN A 245 -8.43 1.44 10.55
N VAL A 246 -7.92 2.14 11.56
CA VAL A 246 -8.44 2.10 12.94
C VAL A 246 -9.56 3.13 13.16
N LEU A 247 -9.48 4.26 12.44
CA LEU A 247 -10.41 5.39 12.59
C LEU A 247 -10.55 6.14 11.27
N ARG A 248 -11.71 6.76 11.06
CA ARG A 248 -11.94 7.67 9.93
C ARG A 248 -12.88 8.80 10.32
N LEU A 249 -12.56 10.04 9.93
CA LEU A 249 -13.46 11.18 9.96
C LEU A 249 -14.10 11.41 8.60
N SER A 250 -15.41 11.64 8.61
CA SER A 250 -16.17 12.05 7.42
C SER A 250 -15.71 13.40 6.84
N ALA A 251 -16.02 13.64 5.56
CA ALA A 251 -15.75 14.92 4.90
C ALA A 251 -16.52 16.10 5.54
N SER A 252 -17.65 15.84 6.21
CA SER A 252 -18.38 16.85 6.98
C SER A 252 -17.66 17.24 8.28
N THR A 253 -16.93 16.31 8.90
CA THR A 253 -16.16 16.56 10.11
C THR A 253 -14.79 17.17 9.79
N ARG A 254 -14.07 16.61 8.81
CA ARG A 254 -12.75 17.09 8.38
C ARG A 254 -12.80 17.72 6.99
N ARG A 255 -13.33 18.96 6.95
CA ARG A 255 -13.68 19.66 5.70
C ARG A 255 -12.49 20.16 4.87
N ASP A 256 -11.35 20.42 5.48
CA ASP A 256 -10.16 20.84 4.72
C ASP A 256 -9.57 19.65 3.93
N PHE A 257 -9.52 18.46 4.51
CA PHE A 257 -8.95 17.26 3.91
C PHE A 257 -9.95 16.34 3.21
N GLY A 258 -11.23 16.67 3.11
CA GLY A 258 -12.21 15.75 2.49
C GLY A 258 -12.45 14.48 3.30
N GLY A 259 -12.11 14.52 4.59
CA GLY A 259 -12.06 13.38 5.50
C GLY A 259 -10.69 13.23 6.14
N HIS A 260 -10.55 12.23 7.01
CA HIS A 260 -9.29 11.84 7.63
C HIS A 260 -9.36 10.33 7.88
N ALA A 261 -8.26 9.61 7.76
CA ALA A 261 -8.17 8.21 8.17
C ALA A 261 -6.84 7.96 8.87
N GLU A 262 -6.88 7.16 9.93
CA GLU A 262 -5.72 6.72 10.69
C GLU A 262 -5.54 5.22 10.50
N TYR A 263 -4.30 4.81 10.28
CA TYR A 263 -3.92 3.43 10.01
C TYR A 263 -2.95 2.94 11.06
N LEU A 264 -3.40 1.97 11.85
CA LEU A 264 -2.62 1.29 12.86
C LEU A 264 -1.79 0.18 12.24
N LEU A 265 -0.52 0.15 12.61
CA LEU A 265 0.46 -0.88 12.28
C LEU A 265 1.00 -1.51 13.57
N LYS A 266 1.02 -2.85 13.62
CA LYS A 266 1.58 -3.61 14.76
C LYS A 266 2.26 -4.89 14.33
N ILE A 267 3.20 -5.36 15.15
CA ILE A 267 3.88 -6.63 14.96
C ILE A 267 3.74 -7.48 16.21
N PHE A 268 3.49 -8.78 16.01
CA PHE A 268 3.42 -9.75 17.10
C PHE A 268 4.38 -10.91 16.84
N LYS A 269 5.22 -11.26 17.82
CA LYS A 269 6.17 -12.38 17.74
C LYS A 269 5.71 -13.52 18.62
N TRP A 270 6.00 -14.76 18.22
CA TRP A 270 5.73 -15.92 19.05
C TRP A 270 6.66 -15.94 20.27
N ASP A 271 6.08 -16.04 21.46
CA ASP A 271 6.77 -16.30 22.70
C ASP A 271 6.60 -17.78 23.09
N PRO A 272 7.66 -18.61 23.05
CA PRO A 272 7.58 -20.01 23.41
C PRO A 272 7.36 -20.25 24.91
N ALA A 273 7.71 -19.31 25.79
CA ALA A 273 7.53 -19.46 27.24
C ALA A 273 6.06 -19.38 27.62
N THR A 274 5.33 -18.44 27.02
CA THR A 274 3.89 -18.29 27.23
C THR A 274 3.06 -19.07 26.22
N ALA A 275 3.65 -19.55 25.12
CA ALA A 275 2.98 -20.16 23.97
C ALA A 275 1.88 -19.24 23.40
N THR A 276 2.22 -17.97 23.19
CA THR A 276 1.32 -16.94 22.67
C THR A 276 2.05 -16.00 21.72
N PHE A 277 1.32 -15.29 20.86
CA PHE A 277 1.85 -14.17 20.09
C PHE A 277 1.77 -12.90 20.94
N GLN A 278 2.92 -12.27 21.17
CA GLN A 278 3.09 -11.07 22.00
C GLN A 278 3.45 -9.86 21.14
N GLU A 279 3.00 -8.68 21.55
CA GLU A 279 3.41 -7.42 20.92
C GLU A 279 4.94 -7.30 20.92
N SER A 280 5.49 -6.80 19.81
CA SER A 280 6.93 -6.64 19.66
C SER A 280 7.29 -5.27 19.10
N ARG A 281 8.51 -4.83 19.40
CA ARG A 281 9.10 -3.64 18.79
C ARG A 281 9.13 -3.81 17.26
N MET A 282 8.73 -2.75 16.57
CA MET A 282 8.58 -2.75 15.12
C MET A 282 9.89 -2.32 14.47
N GLU A 283 10.40 -3.15 13.55
CA GLU A 283 11.64 -2.87 12.83
C GLU A 283 11.59 -1.47 12.22
N ASN A 284 12.59 -0.64 12.58
CA ASN A 284 12.80 0.72 12.08
C ASN A 284 11.67 1.74 12.34
N GLN A 285 10.58 1.38 13.03
CA GLN A 285 9.61 2.35 13.49
C GLN A 285 10.17 3.09 14.71
N ILE A 286 10.62 4.33 14.49
CA ILE A 286 11.17 5.17 15.54
C ILE A 286 10.08 5.56 16.56
N ASP A 287 10.34 5.32 17.84
CA ASP A 287 9.59 5.90 18.94
C ASP A 287 10.00 7.36 19.12
N ARG A 288 9.22 8.25 18.48
CA ARG A 288 9.41 9.70 18.53
C ARG A 288 9.48 10.21 19.96
N LYS A 289 8.64 9.72 20.88
CA LYS A 289 8.61 10.21 22.27
C LYS A 289 9.94 9.86 22.97
N THR A 290 10.40 8.63 22.81
CA THR A 290 11.66 8.15 23.37
C THR A 290 12.86 8.91 22.80
N VAL A 291 12.92 9.11 21.48
CA VAL A 291 14.02 9.86 20.84
C VAL A 291 14.01 11.35 21.23
N LEU A 292 12.85 11.99 21.33
CA LEU A 292 12.78 13.41 21.73
C LEU A 292 13.25 13.63 23.17
N ALA A 293 13.10 12.64 24.05
CA ALA A 293 13.57 12.69 25.43
C ALA A 293 15.10 12.56 25.54
N ASP A 294 15.76 11.89 24.60
CA ASP A 294 17.22 11.74 24.53
C ASP A 294 17.73 11.83 23.08
N ARG A 295 17.62 13.03 22.50
CA ARG A 295 18.07 13.29 21.13
C ARG A 295 19.58 13.07 20.96
N GLN A 296 20.36 13.33 22.02
CA GLN A 296 21.81 13.22 21.97
C GLN A 296 22.25 11.76 21.81
N ALA A 297 21.64 10.82 22.55
CA ALA A 297 21.94 9.41 22.38
C ALA A 297 21.55 8.90 20.99
N PHE A 298 20.40 9.33 20.46
CA PHE A 298 19.97 8.95 19.12
C PHE A 298 20.91 9.49 18.04
N ALA A 299 21.26 10.78 18.11
CA ALA A 299 22.21 11.40 17.18
C ALA A 299 23.59 10.73 17.24
N LYS A 300 24.11 10.49 18.45
CA LYS A 300 25.42 9.81 18.64
C LYS A 300 25.44 8.41 18.03
N TRP A 301 24.34 7.67 18.13
CA TRP A 301 24.21 6.37 17.49
C TRP A 301 24.10 6.50 15.97
N LEU A 302 23.19 7.34 15.47
CA LEU A 302 22.84 7.40 14.06
C LEU A 302 23.94 8.03 13.18
N LEU A 303 24.63 9.06 13.67
CA LEU A 303 25.57 9.87 12.89
C LEU A 303 27.00 9.28 12.85
N THR A 304 27.12 7.97 13.01
CA THR A 304 28.39 7.25 12.79
C THR A 304 28.55 6.90 11.31
N ASP A 305 29.79 6.77 10.83
CA ASP A 305 30.07 6.39 9.43
C ASP A 305 29.34 5.10 9.03
N ARG A 306 29.27 4.12 9.94
CA ARG A 306 28.59 2.85 9.67
C ARG A 306 27.09 3.03 9.48
N ASN A 307 26.44 3.80 10.36
CA ASN A 307 25.00 4.00 10.28
C ASN A 307 24.61 4.95 9.15
N ILE A 308 25.43 5.94 8.82
CA ILE A 308 25.27 6.77 7.61
C ILE A 308 25.37 5.88 6.36
N TYR A 309 26.38 5.01 6.27
CA TYR A 309 26.55 4.06 5.16
C TYR A 309 25.34 3.14 4.97
N ASP A 310 24.80 2.59 6.06
CA ASP A 310 23.64 1.70 6.02
C ASP A 310 22.33 2.46 5.76
N LEU A 311 22.18 3.69 6.29
CA LEU A 311 21.02 4.54 6.01
C LEU A 311 20.96 4.92 4.52
N ASP A 312 22.09 5.36 3.96
CA ASP A 312 22.24 5.70 2.55
C ASP A 312 21.82 4.52 1.65
N ARG A 313 22.25 3.31 1.99
CA ARG A 313 21.91 2.08 1.26
C ARG A 313 20.54 1.48 1.59
N GLY A 314 19.83 2.01 2.58
CA GLY A 314 18.49 1.52 2.95
C GLY A 314 18.51 0.20 3.70
N ARG A 315 19.58 -0.03 4.45
CA ARG A 315 19.84 -1.24 5.23
C ARG A 315 20.02 -0.98 6.72
N LEU A 316 19.84 0.27 7.16
CA LEU A 316 19.94 0.62 8.56
C LEU A 316 18.91 -0.17 9.37
N ILE A 317 19.35 -0.72 10.49
CA ILE A 317 18.51 -1.33 11.51
C ILE A 317 18.63 -0.48 12.77
N VAL A 318 17.54 0.18 13.11
CA VAL A 318 17.49 1.06 14.28
C VAL A 318 17.59 0.23 15.56
N ASP A 319 18.43 0.69 16.48
CA ASP A 319 18.62 0.07 17.80
C ASP A 319 17.27 -0.05 18.52
N GLU A 320 16.99 -1.24 19.07
CA GLU A 320 15.70 -1.63 19.64
C GLU A 320 15.20 -0.65 20.70
N LYS A 321 16.11 -0.02 21.46
CA LYS A 321 15.74 0.97 22.49
C LYS A 321 15.06 2.23 21.92
N PHE A 322 15.23 2.51 20.63
CA PHE A 322 14.61 3.65 19.94
C PHE A 322 13.35 3.27 19.16
N LEU A 323 12.91 2.00 19.22
CA LEU A 323 11.78 1.51 18.43
C LEU A 323 10.45 1.61 19.19
N ALA A 324 9.36 1.85 18.47
CA ALA A 324 7.99 1.77 19.00
C ALA A 324 7.40 0.35 18.86
N THR A 325 6.32 0.07 19.59
CA THR A 325 5.52 -1.16 19.47
C THR A 325 4.25 -0.98 18.64
N SER A 326 3.91 0.27 18.30
CA SER A 326 2.82 0.63 17.40
C SER A 326 3.24 1.77 16.49
N ALA A 327 2.56 1.90 15.36
CA ALA A 327 2.69 3.04 14.47
C ALA A 327 1.31 3.44 13.96
N VAL A 328 1.09 4.75 13.85
CA VAL A 328 -0.11 5.31 13.20
C VAL A 328 0.36 6.15 12.02
N SER A 329 -0.22 5.93 10.85
CA SER A 329 -0.07 6.78 9.66
C SER A 329 -1.42 7.39 9.30
N VAL A 330 -1.41 8.47 8.51
CA VAL A 330 -2.65 9.18 8.16
C VAL A 330 -2.83 9.49 6.70
N ALA A 331 -4.09 9.50 6.26
CA ALA A 331 -4.49 9.94 4.94
C ALA A 331 -5.67 10.92 5.05
N PRO A 332 -5.92 11.77 4.03
CA PRO A 332 -5.10 12.00 2.84
C PRO A 332 -3.93 12.96 3.08
N GLY A 333 -3.10 13.16 2.05
CA GLY A 333 -1.97 14.09 2.04
C GLY A 333 -0.59 13.42 2.15
N GLY A 334 -0.54 12.09 2.24
CA GLY A 334 0.69 11.32 2.03
C GLY A 334 1.88 11.82 2.85
N MET A 335 3.03 11.88 2.20
CA MET A 335 4.28 12.41 2.76
C MET A 335 4.22 13.90 3.16
N ALA A 336 3.21 14.67 2.74
CA ALA A 336 3.11 16.09 3.11
C ALA A 336 2.55 16.31 4.53
N ARG A 337 1.97 15.28 5.16
CA ARG A 337 1.42 15.29 6.53
C ARG A 337 2.50 15.13 7.59
N SER A 338 2.46 15.91 8.65
CA SER A 338 3.46 15.83 9.71
C SER A 338 3.46 14.49 10.45
N GLN A 339 2.30 13.87 10.65
CA GLN A 339 2.20 12.55 11.31
C GLN A 339 2.90 11.46 10.51
N ASN A 340 2.95 11.58 9.19
CA ASN A 340 3.69 10.68 8.31
C ASN A 340 5.20 10.99 8.24
N ASN A 341 5.67 11.98 9.01
CA ASN A 341 7.06 12.42 9.06
C ASN A 341 7.63 12.30 10.48
N ILE A 342 7.89 11.06 10.90
CA ILE A 342 8.40 10.76 12.24
C ILE A 342 9.81 11.35 12.45
N ALA A 343 10.63 11.45 11.39
CA ALA A 343 11.97 12.01 11.47
C ALA A 343 12.01 13.53 11.68
N TYR A 344 10.93 14.25 11.37
CA TYR A 344 10.90 15.72 11.37
C TYR A 344 11.22 16.30 12.77
N GLY A 345 12.29 17.09 12.88
CA GLY A 345 12.71 17.72 14.14
C GLY A 345 13.28 16.75 15.20
N LEU A 346 13.66 15.52 14.82
CA LEU A 346 14.36 14.61 15.73
C LEU A 346 15.85 14.96 15.89
N LEU A 347 16.48 15.47 14.83
CA LEU A 347 17.90 15.77 14.75
C LEU A 347 18.11 17.25 14.41
N ASP A 348 19.28 17.76 14.77
CA ASP A 348 19.74 19.08 14.38
C ASP A 348 20.34 19.04 12.97
N ASP A 349 19.86 19.91 12.07
CA ASP A 349 20.25 19.91 10.68
C ASP A 349 21.75 20.20 10.48
N ALA A 350 22.35 21.04 11.33
CA ALA A 350 23.79 21.34 11.26
C ALA A 350 24.64 20.13 11.69
N ALA A 351 24.19 19.36 12.67
CA ALA A 351 24.84 18.11 13.05
C ALA A 351 24.77 17.06 11.93
N VAL A 352 23.63 16.93 11.24
CA VAL A 352 23.48 16.03 10.09
C VAL A 352 24.38 16.46 8.94
N ASP A 353 24.35 17.75 8.56
CA ASP A 353 25.19 18.30 7.50
C ASP A 353 26.68 18.08 7.78
N LYS A 354 27.12 18.34 9.01
CA LYS A 354 28.50 18.08 9.43
C LYS A 354 28.85 16.59 9.29
N ALA A 355 27.99 15.69 9.76
CA ALA A 355 28.26 14.26 9.71
C ALA A 355 28.35 13.74 8.26
N LEU A 356 27.50 14.22 7.36
CA LEU A 356 27.58 13.88 5.93
C LEU A 356 28.88 14.40 5.29
N LYS A 357 29.31 15.62 5.63
CA LYS A 357 30.56 16.20 5.14
C LYS A 357 31.78 15.46 5.67
N ASP A 358 31.81 15.15 6.97
CA ASP A 358 32.88 14.37 7.59
C ASP A 358 32.97 12.97 6.97
N TYR A 359 31.84 12.31 6.73
CA TYR A 359 31.76 11.01 6.08
C TYR A 359 32.43 11.02 4.70
N VAL A 360 32.12 12.03 3.87
CA VAL A 360 32.72 12.21 2.54
C VAL A 360 34.19 12.62 2.62
N ALA A 361 34.54 13.53 3.55
CA ALA A 361 35.93 13.97 3.77
C ALA A 361 36.84 12.80 4.21
N SER A 362 36.28 11.79 4.85
CA SER A 362 36.98 10.54 5.23
C SER A 362 37.18 9.57 4.05
N GLY A 363 36.82 9.96 2.83
CA GLY A 363 37.00 9.18 1.60
C GLY A 363 35.81 8.27 1.24
N ASN A 364 34.70 8.35 1.96
CA ASN A 364 33.51 7.55 1.66
C ASN A 364 32.62 8.19 0.58
N ALA A 365 31.84 7.37 -0.11
CA ALA A 365 30.88 7.82 -1.13
C ALA A 365 29.43 7.56 -0.73
N LEU A 366 28.62 8.63 -0.76
CA LEU A 366 27.18 8.59 -0.61
C LEU A 366 26.52 8.26 -1.97
N ARG A 367 25.51 7.39 -1.97
CA ARG A 367 24.76 7.01 -3.17
C ARG A 367 23.48 7.83 -3.35
N THR A 368 22.75 8.02 -2.25
CA THR A 368 21.35 8.44 -2.26
C THR A 368 21.14 9.67 -1.39
N ILE A 369 21.78 9.72 -0.22
CA ILE A 369 21.67 10.85 0.72
C ILE A 369 22.78 11.84 0.39
N LYS A 370 22.46 12.94 -0.29
CA LYS A 370 23.44 13.99 -0.65
C LYS A 370 23.22 15.31 0.09
N SER A 371 22.21 15.36 0.95
CA SER A 371 21.81 16.54 1.71
C SER A 371 21.10 16.16 3.01
N VAL A 372 20.89 17.15 3.89
CA VAL A 372 20.08 16.99 5.10
C VAL A 372 18.64 16.60 4.78
N ALA A 373 18.04 17.19 3.73
CA ALA A 373 16.69 16.82 3.31
C ALA A 373 16.63 15.36 2.81
N GLY A 374 17.64 14.93 2.05
CA GLY A 374 17.82 13.52 1.65
C GLY A 374 17.92 12.59 2.85
N PHE A 375 18.70 12.98 3.86
CA PHE A 375 18.86 12.21 5.10
C PHE A 375 17.54 12.07 5.86
N ASN A 376 16.82 13.19 6.05
CA ASN A 376 15.57 13.21 6.79
C ASN A 376 14.46 12.42 6.07
N LEU A 377 14.33 12.55 4.74
CA LEU A 377 13.39 11.73 3.98
C LEU A 377 13.75 10.25 4.10
N ARG A 378 15.05 9.91 4.00
CA ARG A 378 15.50 8.53 4.07
C ARG A 378 15.23 7.88 5.43
N LEU A 379 15.54 8.60 6.51
CA LEU A 379 15.26 8.17 7.87
C LEU A 379 13.74 8.02 8.11
N ASN A 380 12.93 8.88 7.47
CA ASN A 380 11.49 8.76 7.56
C ASN A 380 10.94 7.54 6.82
N GLU A 381 11.34 7.33 5.57
CA GLU A 381 10.84 6.25 4.71
C GLU A 381 11.27 4.85 5.14
N MET A 382 12.28 4.70 6.00
CA MET A 382 12.59 3.41 6.60
C MET A 382 11.66 3.06 7.77
N SER A 383 10.95 4.03 8.33
CA SER A 383 9.92 3.78 9.35
C SER A 383 8.63 3.28 8.74
N CYS A 384 7.84 2.53 9.50
CA CYS A 384 6.54 2.05 9.06
C CYS A 384 5.61 3.22 8.71
N THR A 385 5.49 4.22 9.60
CA THR A 385 4.66 5.41 9.37
C THR A 385 5.07 6.20 8.12
N GLY A 386 6.38 6.42 7.92
CA GLY A 386 6.86 7.21 6.80
C GLY A 386 6.74 6.51 5.44
N CYS A 387 7.00 5.21 5.37
CA CYS A 387 6.82 4.46 4.13
C CYS A 387 5.34 4.30 3.75
N HIS A 388 4.48 4.00 4.73
CA HIS A 388 3.11 3.52 4.51
C HIS A 388 2.27 4.41 3.59
N GLN A 389 2.38 5.74 3.75
CA GLN A 389 1.63 6.72 2.95
C GLN A 389 2.41 7.29 1.76
N THR A 390 3.65 6.84 1.53
CA THR A 390 4.46 7.25 0.39
C THR A 390 4.10 6.38 -0.81
N HIS A 391 3.39 6.91 -1.81
CA HIS A 391 2.96 6.13 -2.98
C HIS A 391 2.10 4.89 -2.64
N GLY A 392 1.47 4.88 -1.47
CA GLY A 392 0.54 3.84 -1.02
C GLY A 392 -0.86 4.03 -1.63
N ILE A 393 -1.76 3.07 -1.40
CA ILE A 393 -3.20 3.19 -1.68
C ILE A 393 -3.88 3.43 -0.34
N ALA A 394 -4.13 4.70 0.00
CA ALA A 394 -4.63 5.05 1.34
C ALA A 394 -3.83 4.36 2.46
N GLY A 395 -2.49 4.36 2.32
CA GLY A 395 -1.60 3.70 3.26
C GLY A 395 -1.24 2.24 2.98
N PHE A 396 -1.93 1.56 2.07
CA PHE A 396 -1.59 0.16 1.76
C PHE A 396 -0.68 0.06 0.54
N HIS A 397 0.47 -0.60 0.69
CA HIS A 397 1.28 -1.02 -0.47
C HIS A 397 0.73 -2.29 -1.13
N TYR A 398 -0.03 -3.08 -0.40
CA TYR A 398 -0.67 -4.30 -0.89
C TYR A 398 -2.01 -4.51 -0.18
N THR A 399 -3.08 -4.51 -0.96
CA THR A 399 -4.47 -4.78 -0.50
C THR A 399 -4.96 -6.13 -1.02
N GLY A 400 -4.42 -6.58 -2.15
CA GLY A 400 -4.90 -7.75 -2.89
C GLY A 400 -6.07 -7.40 -3.82
N ALA A 401 -6.10 -8.06 -4.97
CA ALA A 401 -7.18 -7.93 -5.93
C ALA A 401 -8.35 -8.82 -5.50
N ASP A 402 -9.57 -8.34 -5.72
CA ASP A 402 -10.77 -9.09 -5.43
C ASP A 402 -11.05 -10.12 -6.54
N PRO A 403 -11.57 -11.32 -6.20
CA PRO A 403 -11.92 -12.34 -7.16
C PRO A 403 -13.08 -11.87 -8.06
N ALA A 404 -13.23 -12.50 -9.24
CA ALA A 404 -14.32 -12.17 -10.17
C ALA A 404 -15.73 -12.40 -9.60
N SER A 405 -15.85 -13.23 -8.55
CA SER A 405 -17.10 -13.42 -7.80
C SER A 405 -17.49 -12.21 -6.95
N GLU A 406 -16.54 -11.33 -6.62
CA GLU A 406 -16.83 -10.11 -5.89
C GLU A 406 -17.59 -9.14 -6.80
N PRO A 407 -18.69 -8.53 -6.34
CA PRO A 407 -19.40 -7.56 -7.16
C PRO A 407 -18.50 -6.40 -7.57
N ARG A 408 -18.35 -6.20 -8.90
CA ARG A 408 -17.48 -5.18 -9.52
C ARG A 408 -17.64 -3.78 -8.93
N ARG A 409 -18.84 -3.44 -8.43
CA ARG A 409 -19.15 -2.18 -7.76
C ARG A 409 -18.23 -1.82 -6.58
N ASN A 410 -17.57 -2.82 -5.98
CA ASN A 410 -16.69 -2.67 -4.83
C ASN A 410 -15.42 -3.55 -4.91
N ALA A 411 -15.04 -3.98 -6.11
CA ALA A 411 -13.93 -4.91 -6.29
C ALA A 411 -12.62 -4.17 -6.61
N VAL A 412 -11.57 -4.43 -5.81
CA VAL A 412 -10.20 -3.99 -6.08
C VAL A 412 -9.66 -4.77 -7.28
N PHE A 413 -9.15 -4.06 -8.29
CA PHE A 413 -8.64 -4.68 -9.52
C PHE A 413 -7.13 -4.90 -9.49
N VAL A 414 -6.39 -3.89 -9.00
CA VAL A 414 -4.94 -3.95 -8.92
C VAL A 414 -4.55 -4.24 -7.47
N PRO A 415 -3.76 -5.29 -7.20
CA PRO A 415 -3.53 -5.80 -5.84
C PRO A 415 -2.57 -4.95 -5.00
N GLY A 416 -1.73 -4.12 -5.63
CA GLY A 416 -0.69 -3.34 -4.96
C GLY A 416 -0.65 -1.89 -5.41
N SER A 417 0.10 -1.06 -4.68
CA SER A 417 0.31 0.34 -5.04
C SER A 417 1.42 0.51 -6.08
N ALA A 418 1.60 1.72 -6.61
CA ALA A 418 2.64 2.03 -7.60
C ALA A 418 4.04 1.63 -7.10
N VAL A 419 4.40 2.02 -5.86
CA VAL A 419 5.69 1.64 -5.26
C VAL A 419 5.86 0.14 -5.07
N PHE A 420 4.79 -0.63 -4.86
CA PHE A 420 4.89 -2.09 -4.79
C PHE A 420 5.37 -2.67 -6.12
N PHE A 421 4.72 -2.30 -7.23
CA PHE A 421 5.08 -2.80 -8.57
C PHE A 421 6.43 -2.27 -9.05
N ALA A 422 6.73 -1.01 -8.76
CA ALA A 422 7.96 -0.38 -9.21
C ALA A 422 9.22 -0.94 -8.52
N ASP A 423 9.09 -1.55 -7.33
CA ASP A 423 10.18 -2.21 -6.61
C ASP A 423 10.40 -3.67 -7.06
N LEU A 424 9.47 -4.28 -7.81
CA LEU A 424 9.56 -5.69 -8.20
C LEU A 424 10.77 -6.03 -9.08
N PRO A 425 11.20 -5.19 -10.06
CA PRO A 425 12.42 -5.46 -10.81
C PRO A 425 13.66 -5.59 -9.92
N ARG A 426 13.76 -4.77 -8.86
CA ARG A 426 14.85 -4.89 -7.88
C ARG A 426 14.80 -6.22 -7.13
N ARG A 427 13.61 -6.65 -6.72
CA ARG A 427 13.45 -7.93 -6.02
C ARG A 427 13.77 -9.10 -6.93
N LEU A 428 13.36 -9.05 -8.20
CA LEU A 428 13.68 -10.08 -9.18
C LEU A 428 15.20 -10.21 -9.36
N ALA A 429 15.91 -9.09 -9.52
CA ALA A 429 17.37 -9.08 -9.64
C ALA A 429 18.07 -9.74 -8.43
N ILE A 430 17.54 -9.54 -7.21
CA ILE A 430 18.05 -10.21 -6.00
C ILE A 430 17.81 -11.72 -6.04
N VAL A 431 16.63 -12.16 -6.50
CA VAL A 431 16.32 -13.58 -6.68
C VAL A 431 17.27 -14.19 -7.72
N GLU A 432 17.51 -13.53 -8.84
CA GLU A 432 18.44 -13.99 -9.88
C GLU A 432 19.88 -14.11 -9.37
N GLN A 433 20.36 -13.11 -8.61
CA GLN A 433 21.69 -13.14 -7.99
C GLN A 433 21.82 -14.31 -7.00
N PHE A 434 20.82 -14.53 -6.14
CA PHE A 434 20.82 -15.69 -5.27
C PHE A 434 20.82 -17.00 -6.06
N ALA A 435 19.99 -17.14 -7.10
CA ALA A 435 19.91 -18.34 -7.93
C ALA A 435 21.24 -18.67 -8.63
N ALA A 436 22.01 -17.62 -8.99
CA ALA A 436 23.35 -17.71 -9.55
C ALA A 436 24.46 -17.94 -8.50
N GLY A 437 24.12 -18.08 -7.21
CA GLY A 437 25.09 -18.26 -6.12
C GLY A 437 25.90 -17.01 -5.80
N GLN A 438 25.44 -15.83 -6.22
CA GLN A 438 26.10 -14.55 -5.97
C GLN A 438 25.61 -13.92 -4.65
N HIS A 439 26.38 -12.97 -4.13
CA HIS A 439 25.95 -12.13 -3.01
C HIS A 439 25.11 -10.95 -3.53
N PRO A 440 23.81 -10.84 -3.19
CA PRO A 440 22.97 -9.81 -3.78
C PRO A 440 23.31 -8.38 -3.35
N ASP A 441 23.00 -7.42 -4.21
CA ASP A 441 22.98 -5.99 -3.85
C ASP A 441 21.64 -5.66 -3.19
N PHE A 442 21.62 -5.70 -1.86
CA PHE A 442 20.44 -5.33 -1.07
C PHE A 442 20.18 -3.82 -0.98
N SER A 443 21.00 -2.97 -1.62
CA SER A 443 20.74 -1.54 -1.60
C SER A 443 19.40 -1.21 -2.28
N ARG A 444 18.68 -0.27 -1.67
CA ARG A 444 17.37 0.22 -2.14
C ARG A 444 17.46 1.73 -2.30
N GLY A 445 16.82 2.30 -3.32
CA GLY A 445 16.60 3.75 -3.40
C GLY A 445 15.56 4.26 -2.38
N PHE A 446 15.13 5.51 -2.50
CA PHE A 446 13.98 6.05 -1.75
C PHE A 446 12.70 5.24 -2.06
N ALA A 447 11.74 5.23 -1.15
CA ALA A 447 10.42 4.63 -1.39
C ALA A 447 9.57 5.49 -2.33
N ALA A 448 9.70 6.83 -2.24
CA ALA A 448 8.98 7.77 -3.10
C ALA A 448 9.34 7.69 -4.59
N ARG A 449 10.49 7.08 -4.94
CA ARG A 449 10.95 6.98 -6.31
C ARG A 449 11.73 5.69 -6.54
N PRO A 450 11.41 4.89 -7.58
CA PRO A 450 12.15 3.66 -7.83
C PRO A 450 13.62 3.94 -8.11
N ASP A 451 14.46 2.95 -7.82
CA ASP A 451 15.91 3.07 -8.05
C ASP A 451 16.19 3.25 -9.56
N ALA A 452 16.93 4.30 -9.89
CA ALA A 452 17.24 4.69 -11.26
C ALA A 452 17.90 3.56 -12.07
N LYS A 453 18.59 2.62 -11.40
CA LYS A 453 19.17 1.43 -12.06
C LYS A 453 18.13 0.53 -12.74
N PHE A 454 16.85 0.63 -12.37
CA PHE A 454 15.76 -0.12 -12.99
C PHE A 454 14.85 0.74 -13.88
N ALA A 455 15.21 1.98 -14.17
CA ALA A 455 14.41 2.88 -15.01
C ALA A 455 14.14 2.30 -16.40
N GLU A 456 15.13 1.65 -17.02
CA GLU A 456 14.96 1.07 -18.36
C GLU A 456 13.97 -0.11 -18.38
N VAL A 457 13.97 -0.95 -17.32
CA VAL A 457 13.02 -2.07 -17.21
C VAL A 457 11.58 -1.56 -17.01
N LEU A 458 11.42 -0.37 -16.44
CA LEU A 458 10.13 0.28 -16.22
C LEU A 458 9.69 1.19 -17.37
N LYS A 459 10.46 1.26 -18.46
CA LYS A 459 10.15 2.09 -19.61
C LYS A 459 8.83 1.68 -20.26
N GLY A 460 8.01 2.66 -20.62
CA GLY A 460 6.66 2.42 -21.15
C GLY A 460 5.60 2.12 -20.09
N THR A 461 5.93 2.27 -18.80
CA THR A 461 4.99 2.20 -17.69
C THR A 461 4.93 3.56 -16.97
N ASP A 462 3.87 3.79 -16.18
CA ASP A 462 3.79 4.97 -15.31
C ASP A 462 4.53 4.78 -13.97
N LEU A 463 5.23 3.65 -13.77
CA LEU A 463 5.80 3.25 -12.48
C LEU A 463 7.09 3.97 -12.09
N TYR A 464 7.84 4.54 -13.04
CA TYR A 464 9.08 5.24 -12.75
C TYR A 464 8.88 6.77 -12.66
N ASN A 465 8.51 7.40 -13.78
CA ASN A 465 8.39 8.85 -13.90
C ASN A 465 7.11 9.29 -14.63
N GLY A 466 6.16 8.36 -14.84
CA GLY A 466 4.92 8.64 -15.54
C GLY A 466 3.87 9.32 -14.68
N TRP A 467 2.64 9.32 -15.16
CA TRP A 467 1.54 10.04 -14.52
C TRP A 467 1.31 9.56 -13.08
N GLY A 468 1.13 10.49 -12.13
CA GLY A 468 0.96 10.16 -10.71
C GLY A 468 2.26 9.91 -9.94
N SER A 469 3.42 9.84 -10.60
CA SER A 469 4.72 9.67 -9.94
C SER A 469 5.09 10.88 -9.07
N ILE A 470 5.78 10.65 -7.94
CA ILE A 470 6.38 11.75 -7.17
C ILE A 470 7.53 12.36 -7.97
N CYS A 471 7.61 13.68 -7.98
CA CYS A 471 8.64 14.46 -8.67
C CYS A 471 9.12 15.62 -7.79
N TYR A 472 10.19 16.28 -8.23
CA TYR A 472 10.83 17.36 -7.49
C TYR A 472 11.09 18.58 -8.38
N ARG A 473 10.84 19.79 -7.85
CA ARG A 473 11.00 21.08 -8.55
C ARG A 473 12.17 21.93 -8.03
N GLY A 474 12.86 21.48 -6.98
CA GLY A 474 13.96 22.23 -6.38
C GLY A 474 15.33 21.84 -6.93
N THR A 475 16.38 22.21 -6.20
CA THR A 475 17.78 21.98 -6.59
C THR A 475 18.54 21.07 -5.61
N ASP A 476 17.86 20.45 -4.64
CA ASP A 476 18.50 19.51 -3.72
C ASP A 476 19.12 18.32 -4.46
N GLU A 477 20.41 18.08 -4.21
CA GLU A 477 21.21 17.06 -4.88
C GLU A 477 20.68 15.62 -4.71
N SER A 478 19.94 15.35 -3.64
CA SER A 478 19.33 14.04 -3.40
C SER A 478 18.13 13.76 -4.31
N PHE A 479 17.49 14.81 -4.84
CA PHE A 479 16.18 14.72 -5.51
C PHE A 479 16.13 15.37 -6.90
N LYS A 480 17.15 16.15 -7.30
CA LYS A 480 17.15 16.94 -8.55
C LYS A 480 16.86 16.12 -9.82
N ASP A 481 17.13 14.82 -9.80
CA ASP A 481 16.90 13.92 -10.93
C ASP A 481 15.47 13.35 -10.98
N TRP A 482 14.59 13.72 -10.03
CA TRP A 482 13.20 13.23 -9.96
C TRP A 482 12.28 14.05 -10.87
N SER A 483 12.54 13.95 -12.18
CA SER A 483 11.76 14.59 -13.22
C SER A 483 10.52 13.80 -13.61
N CYS A 484 9.63 14.41 -14.38
CA CYS A 484 8.50 13.73 -15.00
C CYS A 484 8.85 13.29 -16.42
N GLY A 485 8.18 12.22 -16.88
CA GLY A 485 8.30 11.72 -18.25
C GLY A 485 7.78 12.71 -19.30
N GLU A 486 7.94 12.34 -20.57
CA GLU A 486 7.52 13.16 -21.70
C GLU A 486 6.02 13.54 -21.62
N GLY A 487 5.69 14.79 -21.95
CA GLY A 487 4.31 15.30 -21.90
C GLY A 487 3.76 15.56 -20.49
N LEU A 488 4.59 15.41 -19.45
CA LEU A 488 4.23 15.64 -18.05
C LEU A 488 5.08 16.75 -17.41
N ARG A 489 4.54 17.35 -16.36
CA ARG A 489 5.24 18.28 -15.45
C ARG A 489 5.05 17.92 -14.00
N CYS A 490 5.96 18.44 -13.19
CA CYS A 490 5.83 18.35 -11.75
C CYS A 490 4.90 19.43 -11.19
N ALA A 491 3.88 19.03 -10.42
CA ALA A 491 2.91 19.93 -9.82
C ALA A 491 2.81 19.74 -8.29
N GLY A 492 2.89 20.83 -7.53
CA GLY A 492 2.70 20.82 -6.07
C GLY A 492 1.23 20.67 -5.68
N VAL A 493 0.70 19.43 -5.66
CA VAL A 493 -0.69 19.15 -5.26
C VAL A 493 -0.89 19.38 -3.77
N HIS A 494 0.04 18.85 -2.96
CA HIS A 494 0.07 18.98 -1.50
C HIS A 494 1.44 19.54 -1.08
N GLU A 495 1.70 20.83 -1.35
CA GLU A 495 2.97 21.45 -0.92
C GLU A 495 3.09 21.38 0.61
N SER A 496 4.32 21.27 1.13
CA SER A 496 4.56 21.22 2.56
C SER A 496 5.94 21.77 2.88
N ALA A 497 6.07 22.44 4.03
CA ALA A 497 7.37 22.89 4.53
C ALA A 497 8.27 21.72 4.96
N ILE A 498 7.70 20.53 5.20
CA ILE A 498 8.46 19.34 5.58
C ILE A 498 9.27 18.79 4.39
N HIS A 499 8.64 18.80 3.21
CA HIS A 499 9.22 18.33 1.95
C HIS A 499 9.01 19.39 0.85
N PRO A 500 9.73 20.52 0.91
CA PRO A 500 9.52 21.62 -0.03
C PRO A 500 9.92 21.20 -1.45
N GLY A 501 9.17 21.65 -2.45
CA GLY A 501 9.48 21.41 -3.87
C GLY A 501 9.01 20.05 -4.42
N PHE A 502 8.58 19.12 -3.56
CA PHE A 502 7.94 17.88 -4.01
C PHE A 502 6.60 18.16 -4.70
N GLY A 503 6.23 17.24 -5.59
CA GLY A 503 4.99 17.30 -6.34
C GLY A 503 4.64 15.95 -6.96
N THR A 504 3.66 15.99 -7.85
CA THR A 504 3.19 14.84 -8.61
C THR A 504 3.31 15.13 -10.11
N CYS A 505 3.69 14.12 -10.88
CA CYS A 505 3.69 14.18 -12.34
C CYS A 505 2.25 14.20 -12.87
N VAL A 506 1.92 15.28 -13.56
CA VAL A 506 0.61 15.56 -14.15
C VAL A 506 0.79 16.02 -15.59
N SER A 507 -0.28 16.03 -16.38
CA SER A 507 -0.18 16.44 -17.79
C SER A 507 0.34 17.87 -17.96
N GLU A 508 1.25 18.06 -18.90
CA GLU A 508 1.80 19.37 -19.31
C GLU A 508 0.80 20.09 -20.21
N ALA A 509 0.35 19.42 -21.27
CA ALA A 509 -0.56 19.97 -22.26
C ALA A 509 -2.03 19.86 -21.82
N GLY A 510 -2.56 20.91 -21.20
CA GLY A 510 -3.94 20.94 -20.73
C GLY A 510 -4.15 20.07 -19.49
N THR A 511 -5.38 19.57 -19.30
CA THR A 511 -5.71 18.64 -18.20
C THR A 511 -6.32 17.38 -18.78
N ALA A 512 -5.74 16.24 -18.43
CA ALA A 512 -6.21 14.92 -18.82
C ALA A 512 -7.13 14.32 -17.76
N VAL A 513 -7.92 13.31 -18.12
CA VAL A 513 -8.73 12.59 -17.13
C VAL A 513 -7.81 11.99 -16.06
N GLY A 514 -8.12 12.23 -14.79
CA GLY A 514 -7.32 11.84 -13.63
C GLY A 514 -6.55 13.00 -12.99
N ASP A 515 -6.15 14.02 -13.76
CA ASP A 515 -5.30 15.10 -13.25
C ASP A 515 -5.92 15.81 -12.03
N PRO A 516 -5.11 16.26 -11.06
CA PRO A 516 -5.60 17.03 -9.94
C PRO A 516 -6.17 18.37 -10.44
N VAL A 517 -7.26 18.79 -9.79
CA VAL A 517 -8.03 20.00 -10.11
C VAL A 517 -8.03 21.01 -8.96
N GLU A 518 -7.38 20.64 -7.85
CA GLU A 518 -7.20 21.45 -6.65
C GLU A 518 -5.74 21.34 -6.22
N PHE A 519 -5.17 22.45 -5.76
CA PHE A 519 -3.78 22.52 -5.32
C PHE A 519 -3.74 23.31 -4.02
N GLY A 520 -2.74 23.07 -3.18
CA GLY A 520 -2.68 23.66 -1.85
C GLY A 520 -1.40 23.34 -1.11
N GLU A 521 -1.31 23.89 0.09
CA GLU A 521 -0.22 23.70 1.03
C GLU A 521 -0.77 23.07 2.31
N ILE A 522 -0.10 22.03 2.82
CA ILE A 522 -0.36 21.49 4.15
C ILE A 522 0.45 22.32 5.14
N LYS A 523 -0.25 23.03 6.02
CA LYS A 523 0.32 23.79 7.13
C LYS A 523 0.22 23.02 8.42
N MET A 524 1.27 23.09 9.22
CA MET A 524 1.37 22.44 10.51
C MET A 524 1.61 23.52 11.57
N SER A 525 0.75 23.61 12.58
CA SER A 525 0.98 24.48 13.75
C SER A 525 1.81 23.80 14.83
N LYS A 526 1.56 22.51 15.03
CA LYS A 526 2.34 21.56 15.84
C LYS A 526 2.31 20.21 15.14
N TRP A 527 3.29 19.35 15.40
CA TRP A 527 3.31 17.99 14.87
C TRP A 527 1.98 17.28 15.17
N GLY A 528 1.33 16.76 14.13
CA GLY A 528 0.01 16.15 14.17
C GLY A 528 -1.18 17.07 13.90
N SER A 529 -1.01 18.38 14.07
CA SER A 529 -2.07 19.36 13.79
C SER A 529 -1.91 19.95 12.38
N ASP A 530 -2.11 19.10 11.39
CA ASP A 530 -2.06 19.48 9.97
C ASP A 530 -3.37 20.13 9.51
N GLN A 531 -3.26 21.09 8.59
CA GLN A 531 -4.38 21.73 7.90
C GLN A 531 -4.06 21.86 6.40
N TYR A 532 -4.97 21.41 5.53
CA TYR A 532 -4.82 21.61 4.09
C TYR A 532 -5.38 22.97 3.65
N CYS A 533 -4.48 23.87 3.28
CA CYS A 533 -4.76 25.21 2.81
C CYS A 533 -4.76 25.26 1.28
N ARG A 534 -5.95 25.26 0.69
CA ARG A 534 -6.12 25.33 -0.77
C ARG A 534 -5.61 26.65 -1.33
N LEU A 535 -5.02 26.62 -2.53
CA LEU A 535 -4.75 27.80 -3.35
C LEU A 535 -6.05 28.34 -3.93
N SER A 536 -6.82 29.07 -3.12
CA SER A 536 -8.04 29.77 -3.56
C SER A 536 -8.17 31.08 -2.79
N PRO A 537 -8.78 32.15 -3.34
CA PRO A 537 -8.87 33.43 -2.63
C PRO A 537 -9.48 33.33 -1.22
N ALA A 538 -10.46 32.43 -1.02
CA ALA A 538 -11.15 32.24 0.25
C ALA A 538 -10.26 31.62 1.34
N THR A 539 -9.50 30.58 0.99
CA THR A 539 -8.60 29.88 1.92
C THR A 539 -7.23 30.54 2.02
N ALA A 540 -6.77 31.19 0.95
CA ALA A 540 -5.43 31.76 0.87
C ALA A 540 -5.20 32.85 1.91
N ARG A 541 -6.20 33.72 2.10
CA ARG A 541 -6.17 34.75 3.15
C ARG A 541 -6.15 34.14 4.55
N ALA A 542 -7.07 33.20 4.81
CA ALA A 542 -7.19 32.55 6.12
C ALA A 542 -5.92 31.77 6.52
N CYS A 543 -5.22 31.22 5.53
CA CYS A 543 -4.00 30.46 5.74
C CYS A 543 -2.71 31.25 5.52
N ALA A 544 -2.77 32.56 5.19
CA ALA A 544 -1.59 33.35 4.82
C ALA A 544 -0.69 32.65 3.78
N ILE A 545 -1.28 32.22 2.66
CA ILE A 545 -0.55 31.72 1.48
C ILE A 545 -0.76 32.67 0.30
N ASP A 546 0.20 32.72 -0.60
CA ASP A 546 0.12 33.54 -1.80
C ASP A 546 -0.84 32.94 -2.83
N SER A 547 -2.00 33.57 -3.02
CA SER A 547 -2.96 33.16 -4.03
C SER A 547 -2.46 33.36 -5.47
N ALA A 548 -1.41 34.15 -5.71
CA ALA A 548 -0.82 34.29 -7.05
C ALA A 548 -0.09 33.01 -7.53
N ARG A 549 0.18 32.06 -6.62
CA ARG A 549 0.58 30.68 -6.98
C ARG A 549 -0.54 29.88 -7.63
N ASP A 550 -1.79 30.36 -7.60
CA ASP A 550 -2.96 29.74 -8.23
C ASP A 550 -2.92 29.88 -9.77
N LYS A 551 -1.99 29.17 -10.41
CA LYS A 551 -2.10 28.85 -11.83
C LYS A 551 -3.15 27.76 -11.98
N LYS A 552 -4.43 28.07 -11.75
CA LYS A 552 -5.52 27.12 -12.06
C LYS A 552 -5.23 26.56 -13.44
N PRO A 553 -5.09 25.23 -13.59
CA PRO A 553 -4.88 24.70 -14.92
C PRO A 553 -6.02 25.20 -15.81
N PRO A 554 -5.75 25.55 -17.07
CA PRO A 554 -6.81 25.94 -18.00
C PRO A 554 -7.70 24.70 -18.25
N ILE A 555 -8.69 24.49 -17.39
CA ILE A 555 -9.65 23.40 -17.56
C ILE A 555 -10.64 23.87 -18.63
N LYS A 556 -10.50 23.35 -19.85
CA LYS A 556 -11.57 23.43 -20.85
C LYS A 556 -12.68 22.47 -20.41
N LEU A 557 -13.61 22.97 -19.61
CA LEU A 557 -14.68 22.19 -18.97
C LEU A 557 -15.78 21.68 -19.93
N ALA A 558 -15.73 22.01 -21.23
CA ALA A 558 -16.74 21.50 -22.17
C ALA A 558 -16.68 19.96 -22.21
N GLY A 559 -17.67 19.30 -21.62
CA GLY A 559 -17.75 17.84 -21.47
C GLY A 559 -16.91 17.25 -20.32
N TYR A 560 -16.28 18.08 -19.48
CA TYR A 560 -15.50 17.66 -18.32
C TYR A 560 -16.10 18.17 -17.01
N GLY A 561 -15.87 17.42 -15.93
CA GLY A 561 -16.22 17.81 -14.58
C GLY A 561 -15.09 17.52 -13.59
N ALA A 562 -15.19 18.09 -12.40
CA ALA A 562 -14.29 17.80 -11.30
C ALA A 562 -14.93 16.84 -10.30
N ALA A 563 -14.18 15.84 -9.84
CA ALA A 563 -14.44 15.10 -8.62
C ALA A 563 -13.54 15.67 -7.52
N ARG A 564 -14.02 16.72 -6.85
CA ARG A 564 -13.30 17.42 -5.77
C ARG A 564 -14.26 17.73 -4.64
N GLN A 565 -13.73 17.94 -3.43
CA GLN A 565 -14.54 18.42 -2.32
C GLN A 565 -15.00 19.87 -2.58
N ARG A 566 -16.29 20.17 -2.40
CA ARG A 566 -16.82 21.54 -2.47
C ARG A 566 -16.66 22.24 -1.12
N TYR A 567 -15.43 22.64 -0.81
CA TYR A 567 -15.13 23.42 0.39
C TYR A 567 -15.89 24.76 0.42
N ASP A 568 -16.14 25.34 -0.76
CA ASP A 568 -16.82 26.61 -1.01
C ASP A 568 -18.33 26.58 -0.71
N ASN A 569 -18.93 25.41 -0.56
CA ASN A 569 -20.35 25.26 -0.26
C ASN A 569 -20.56 24.31 0.92
N PRO A 570 -20.66 24.81 2.16
CA PRO A 570 -20.83 23.98 3.36
C PRO A 570 -22.14 23.18 3.40
N GLU A 571 -23.18 23.63 2.70
CA GLU A 571 -24.46 22.92 2.62
C GLU A 571 -24.36 21.68 1.73
N GLN A 572 -23.49 21.73 0.71
CA GLN A 572 -23.18 20.60 -0.12
C GLN A 572 -22.22 19.65 0.62
N LYS A 573 -22.80 18.63 1.28
CA LYS A 573 -22.10 17.43 1.80
C LYS A 573 -21.50 16.58 0.67
N THR A 574 -20.73 17.21 -0.21
CA THR A 574 -20.11 16.55 -1.36
C THR A 574 -18.96 15.68 -0.86
N GLY A 575 -18.95 14.43 -1.31
CA GLY A 575 -17.75 13.61 -1.24
C GLY A 575 -16.64 14.19 -2.13
N GLY A 576 -15.39 13.82 -1.88
CA GLY A 576 -14.25 14.30 -2.66
C GLY A 576 -12.94 14.14 -1.91
N PHE A 577 -11.81 14.26 -2.62
CA PHE A 577 -10.45 14.14 -2.08
C PHE A 577 -9.75 15.50 -2.21
N PRO A 578 -8.81 15.83 -1.31
CA PRO A 578 -7.83 16.88 -1.56
C PRO A 578 -7.13 16.62 -2.88
N GLY A 579 -6.87 17.67 -3.65
CA GLY A 579 -6.36 17.53 -5.02
C GLY A 579 -7.46 17.23 -6.04
N GLY A 580 -8.41 16.35 -5.71
CA GLY A 580 -9.49 15.91 -6.59
C GLY A 580 -9.00 15.25 -7.88
N MET A 581 -9.90 15.00 -8.82
CA MET A 581 -9.52 14.59 -10.18
C MET A 581 -10.44 15.18 -11.24
N LEU A 582 -9.87 15.44 -12.41
CA LEU A 582 -10.64 15.72 -13.61
C LEU A 582 -11.29 14.41 -14.11
N ARG A 583 -12.53 14.50 -14.55
CA ARG A 583 -13.29 13.38 -15.13
C ARG A 583 -14.09 13.83 -16.34
N LYS A 584 -14.42 12.91 -17.23
CA LYS A 584 -15.43 13.16 -18.27
C LYS A 584 -16.83 13.19 -17.63
N ALA A 585 -17.72 14.02 -18.15
CA ALA A 585 -19.08 14.13 -17.63
C ALA A 585 -19.95 12.90 -17.96
N SER A 586 -19.72 12.26 -19.11
CA SER A 586 -20.36 11.02 -19.57
C SER A 586 -19.31 10.00 -20.01
N CYS A 587 -19.75 8.82 -20.45
CA CYS A 587 -18.89 7.78 -21.03
C CYS A 587 -18.75 7.86 -22.54
N ASP A 588 -19.30 8.89 -23.18
CA ASP A 588 -19.22 9.05 -24.63
C ASP A 588 -17.87 9.63 -25.04
N LYS A 589 -17.28 9.08 -26.12
CA LYS A 589 -16.04 9.60 -26.74
C LYS A 589 -14.93 9.80 -25.71
N LEU A 590 -14.67 8.76 -24.93
CA LEU A 590 -13.60 8.78 -23.91
C LEU A 590 -12.23 8.91 -24.57
N PRO A 591 -11.33 9.73 -24.01
CA PRO A 591 -9.95 9.79 -24.45
C PRO A 591 -9.20 8.50 -24.08
N GLU A 592 -7.98 8.34 -24.61
CA GLU A 592 -7.19 7.11 -24.48
C GLU A 592 -6.85 6.77 -23.02
N GLU A 593 -6.62 7.78 -22.19
CA GLU A 593 -6.30 7.59 -20.78
C GLU A 593 -7.52 7.26 -19.89
N ALA A 594 -8.74 7.31 -20.43
CA ALA A 594 -9.98 7.15 -19.68
C ALA A 594 -10.69 5.82 -19.95
N SER A 595 -11.43 5.32 -18.97
CA SER A 595 -12.37 4.20 -19.06
C SER A 595 -13.70 4.57 -18.39
N CYS A 596 -14.80 3.99 -18.84
CA CYS A 596 -16.11 4.24 -18.24
C CYS A 596 -16.19 3.57 -16.85
N GLY A 597 -16.61 4.34 -15.85
CA GLY A 597 -16.82 3.85 -14.49
C GLY A 597 -17.97 4.56 -13.79
N ARG A 598 -18.14 4.31 -12.51
CA ARG A 598 -19.18 4.93 -11.67
C ARG A 598 -18.58 5.74 -10.53
N LEU A 599 -19.22 6.85 -10.21
CA LEU A 599 -18.92 7.68 -9.05
C LEU A 599 -20.19 7.89 -8.23
N ALA A 600 -20.08 8.03 -6.92
CA ALA A 600 -21.24 8.45 -6.15
C ALA A 600 -21.73 9.84 -6.55
N LYS A 601 -23.05 9.99 -6.41
CA LYS A 601 -23.76 11.27 -6.47
C LYS A 601 -24.21 11.67 -5.06
N THR A 602 -24.66 12.92 -4.91
CA THR A 602 -25.22 13.43 -3.64
C THR A 602 -26.30 12.49 -3.10
N GLY A 603 -26.29 12.25 -1.78
CA GLY A 603 -27.22 11.33 -1.10
C GLY A 603 -26.73 9.89 -0.97
N PHE A 604 -25.62 9.52 -1.62
CA PHE A 604 -25.04 8.17 -1.50
C PHE A 604 -24.65 7.81 -0.06
N ASN A 605 -23.98 8.72 0.66
CA ASN A 605 -23.60 8.50 2.05
C ASN A 605 -24.83 8.40 2.98
N ASP A 606 -25.85 9.24 2.75
CA ASP A 606 -27.09 9.20 3.52
C ASP A 606 -27.84 7.88 3.28
N CYS A 607 -27.84 7.37 2.04
CA CYS A 607 -28.41 6.07 1.69
C CYS A 607 -27.76 4.94 2.49
N ILE A 608 -26.43 4.89 2.52
CA ILE A 608 -25.67 3.88 3.25
C ILE A 608 -25.86 4.02 4.76
N GLY A 609 -25.77 5.24 5.31
CA GLY A 609 -26.01 5.50 6.74
C GLY A 609 -27.44 5.18 7.17
N SER A 610 -28.40 5.25 6.23
CA SER A 610 -29.78 4.79 6.44
C SER A 610 -29.95 3.27 6.41
N GLY A 611 -28.85 2.51 6.32
CA GLY A 611 -28.81 1.04 6.37
C GLY A 611 -29.50 0.38 5.18
N LYS A 612 -29.65 1.11 4.09
CA LYS A 612 -30.08 0.52 2.82
C LYS A 612 -28.94 -0.31 2.26
N ASP A 613 -29.31 -1.39 1.59
CA ASP A 613 -28.34 -2.28 0.97
C ASP A 613 -27.41 -1.53 -0.01
N HIS A 614 -26.15 -1.92 -0.01
CA HIS A 614 -25.12 -1.32 -0.83
C HIS A 614 -25.45 -1.43 -2.33
N LYS A 615 -26.06 -2.53 -2.79
CA LYS A 615 -26.51 -2.65 -4.19
C LYS A 615 -27.59 -1.63 -4.53
N TYR A 616 -28.56 -1.38 -3.63
CA TYR A 616 -29.52 -0.29 -3.78
C TYR A 616 -28.83 1.08 -3.85
N CYS A 617 -27.94 1.39 -2.91
CA CYS A 617 -27.29 2.70 -2.86
C CYS A 617 -26.38 2.94 -4.07
N THR A 618 -25.65 1.93 -4.55
CA THR A 618 -24.88 2.03 -5.79
C THR A 618 -25.79 2.27 -6.98
N ARG A 619 -26.91 1.55 -7.11
CA ARG A 619 -27.81 1.73 -8.26
C ARG A 619 -28.44 3.11 -8.27
N GLU A 620 -28.99 3.54 -7.13
CA GLU A 620 -29.75 4.78 -7.05
C GLU A 620 -28.86 6.01 -6.94
N PHE A 621 -27.69 5.91 -6.29
CA PHE A 621 -26.87 7.06 -5.94
C PHE A 621 -25.47 7.03 -6.55
N THR A 622 -25.30 6.41 -7.72
CA THR A 622 -24.11 6.62 -8.57
C THR A 622 -24.48 7.21 -9.93
N LYS A 623 -23.46 7.70 -10.63
CA LYS A 623 -23.53 8.18 -12.02
C LYS A 623 -22.35 7.63 -12.80
N THR A 624 -22.55 7.38 -14.09
CA THR A 624 -21.45 7.01 -14.99
C THR A 624 -20.59 8.24 -15.30
N ALA A 625 -19.29 8.01 -15.48
CA ALA A 625 -18.31 9.03 -15.85
C ALA A 625 -17.09 8.37 -16.50
N GLY A 626 -16.41 9.12 -17.38
CA GLY A 626 -15.06 8.75 -17.81
C GLY A 626 -14.03 9.04 -16.71
N LEU A 627 -13.41 7.99 -16.19
CA LEU A 627 -12.41 8.01 -15.12
C LEU A 627 -11.06 7.57 -15.65
N ARG A 628 -9.98 7.88 -14.93
CA ARG A 628 -8.63 7.44 -15.31
C ARG A 628 -8.61 5.91 -15.34
N ALA A 629 -8.22 5.34 -16.49
CA ALA A 629 -8.02 3.91 -16.61
C ALA A 629 -6.77 3.48 -15.82
N CYS A 630 -6.77 2.27 -15.28
CA CYS A 630 -5.63 1.77 -14.51
C CYS A 630 -5.38 0.28 -14.67
N ASP A 631 -4.13 -0.11 -14.47
CA ASP A 631 -3.66 -1.50 -14.36
C ASP A 631 -2.33 -1.54 -13.57
N LYS A 632 -1.64 -2.69 -13.58
CA LYS A 632 -0.37 -2.89 -12.85
C LYS A 632 0.78 -2.01 -13.36
N THR A 633 0.75 -1.60 -14.63
CA THR A 633 1.78 -0.77 -15.30
C THR A 633 1.39 0.70 -15.39
N HIS A 634 0.09 1.00 -15.32
CA HIS A 634 -0.47 2.35 -15.29
C HIS A 634 -1.33 2.50 -14.03
N PRO A 635 -0.71 2.55 -12.83
CA PRO A 635 -1.47 2.60 -11.59
C PRO A 635 -2.15 3.95 -11.38
N CYS A 636 -3.06 3.98 -10.41
CA CYS A 636 -3.63 5.24 -9.94
C CYS A 636 -2.61 6.05 -9.13
N ARG A 637 -2.87 7.36 -9.01
CA ARG A 637 -2.18 8.25 -8.07
C ARG A 637 -2.36 7.74 -6.62
N GLU A 638 -1.42 8.08 -5.72
CA GLU A 638 -1.36 7.57 -4.33
C GLU A 638 -2.61 7.83 -3.45
N ASP A 639 -3.46 8.77 -3.85
CA ASP A 639 -4.73 9.10 -3.22
C ASP A 639 -5.94 8.40 -3.88
N TYR A 640 -5.70 7.41 -4.75
CA TYR A 640 -6.71 6.63 -5.50
C TYR A 640 -6.44 5.12 -5.47
N ILE A 641 -7.51 4.34 -5.62
CA ILE A 641 -7.47 2.89 -5.77
C ILE A 641 -7.97 2.49 -7.15
N CYS A 642 -7.36 1.46 -7.74
CA CYS A 642 -7.82 0.90 -9.00
C CYS A 642 -8.90 -0.14 -8.77
N THR A 643 -10.09 0.11 -9.30
CA THR A 643 -11.27 -0.74 -9.12
C THR A 643 -11.66 -1.40 -10.42
N ALA A 644 -12.31 -2.55 -10.32
CA ALA A 644 -12.63 -3.35 -11.49
C ALA A 644 -13.60 -2.61 -12.42
N GLY A 645 -13.36 -2.74 -13.72
CA GLY A 645 -14.29 -2.26 -14.73
C GLY A 645 -15.68 -2.90 -14.57
N TYR A 646 -16.70 -2.17 -14.98
CA TYR A 646 -18.09 -2.62 -14.96
C TYR A 646 -18.41 -3.30 -16.29
N GLU A 647 -18.77 -4.59 -16.26
CA GLU A 647 -19.10 -5.38 -17.46
C GLU A 647 -20.39 -4.90 -18.15
N ASP A 648 -21.28 -4.24 -17.40
CA ASP A 648 -22.53 -3.66 -17.92
C ASP A 648 -22.33 -2.28 -18.57
N LEU A 649 -21.10 -1.76 -18.62
CA LEU A 649 -20.78 -0.50 -19.29
C LEU A 649 -20.03 -0.79 -20.60
N ALA A 650 -20.68 -0.56 -21.74
CA ALA A 650 -20.14 -0.88 -23.06
C ALA A 650 -18.82 -0.12 -23.36
N GLU A 651 -18.66 1.08 -22.81
CA GLU A 651 -17.48 1.93 -22.99
C GLU A 651 -16.38 1.67 -21.95
N ALA A 652 -16.54 0.66 -21.08
CA ALA A 652 -15.46 0.22 -20.20
C ALA A 652 -14.39 -0.52 -21.01
N LYS A 653 -13.12 -0.15 -20.81
CA LYS A 653 -11.99 -0.78 -21.51
C LYS A 653 -11.72 -2.19 -20.96
N PRO A 654 -11.70 -3.24 -21.80
CA PRO A 654 -11.33 -4.58 -21.37
C PRO A 654 -9.94 -4.61 -20.73
N GLY A 655 -9.80 -5.37 -19.64
CA GLY A 655 -8.52 -5.53 -18.93
C GLY A 655 -8.03 -4.28 -18.17
N LYS A 656 -8.84 -3.22 -18.09
CA LYS A 656 -8.52 -1.99 -17.36
C LYS A 656 -9.52 -1.77 -16.22
N GLY A 657 -9.04 -1.26 -15.11
CA GLY A 657 -9.85 -0.73 -14.03
C GLY A 657 -10.12 0.77 -14.18
N THR A 658 -10.77 1.35 -13.18
CA THR A 658 -10.94 2.80 -13.03
C THR A 658 -10.43 3.30 -11.69
N CYS A 659 -9.71 4.42 -11.71
CA CYS A 659 -9.25 5.10 -10.49
C CYS A 659 -10.41 5.81 -9.81
N ILE A 660 -10.67 5.43 -8.55
CA ILE A 660 -11.63 6.11 -7.68
C ILE A 660 -11.01 6.38 -6.31
N PRO A 661 -11.50 7.37 -5.56
CA PRO A 661 -11.07 7.57 -4.18
C PRO A 661 -11.15 6.26 -3.38
N PRO A 662 -10.12 5.89 -2.58
CA PRO A 662 -10.08 4.63 -1.83
C PRO A 662 -11.24 4.49 -0.87
N TYR A 663 -11.78 5.62 -0.44
CA TYR A 663 -12.98 5.68 0.36
C TYR A 663 -14.18 5.01 -0.31
N PHE A 664 -14.30 4.99 -1.64
CA PHE A 664 -15.41 4.30 -2.29
C PHE A 664 -15.34 2.78 -2.13
N ILE A 665 -14.18 2.26 -1.71
CA ILE A 665 -13.97 0.85 -1.42
C ILE A 665 -13.92 0.59 0.09
N PHE A 666 -13.35 1.53 0.85
CA PHE A 666 -13.12 1.39 2.28
C PHE A 666 -14.14 2.10 3.19
N GLN A 667 -14.97 3.03 2.69
CA GLN A 667 -15.90 3.83 3.52
C GLN A 667 -17.05 3.04 4.12
N PHE A 668 -17.36 1.84 3.66
CA PHE A 668 -18.60 1.18 4.07
C PHE A 668 -18.57 0.50 5.43
N ARG A 669 -17.55 0.69 6.27
CA ARG A 669 -17.28 -0.27 7.36
C ARG A 669 -17.03 0.33 8.73
N VAL A 670 -16.56 1.57 8.76
CA VAL A 670 -16.38 2.32 10.02
C VAL A 670 -17.69 2.99 10.43
N ASP A 671 -18.58 3.28 9.48
CA ASP A 671 -19.86 3.99 9.68
C ASP A 671 -21.05 3.08 10.12
N GLY A 672 -20.80 1.98 10.84
CA GLY A 672 -21.87 1.14 11.40
C GLY A 672 -22.60 0.21 10.42
N HIS A 673 -21.91 -0.26 9.38
CA HIS A 673 -22.42 -1.26 8.44
C HIS A 673 -21.54 -2.52 8.44
N PRO A 674 -22.08 -3.70 8.80
CA PRO A 674 -23.50 -4.05 8.86
C PRO A 674 -24.18 -3.55 10.16
N ARG A 675 -25.43 -3.09 10.10
CA ARG A 675 -26.15 -2.48 11.24
C ARG A 675 -26.37 -3.44 12.40
N SER A 676 -26.47 -4.74 12.09
CA SER A 676 -26.54 -5.82 13.07
C SER A 676 -25.39 -5.75 14.08
N TRP A 677 -24.28 -5.10 13.74
CA TRP A 677 -23.14 -4.90 14.60
C TRP A 677 -23.16 -3.50 15.18
N VAL A 678 -24.13 -3.24 16.05
CA VAL A 678 -24.10 -2.07 16.92
C VAL A 678 -22.85 -2.19 17.80
N GLN A 679 -21.99 -1.17 17.77
CA GLN A 679 -20.88 -1.08 18.70
C GLN A 679 -21.50 -0.94 20.09
N ASP A 680 -21.21 -1.87 21.01
CA ASP A 680 -21.78 -1.80 22.35
C ASP A 680 -21.32 -0.48 22.98
N THR A 681 -22.25 0.47 23.11
CA THR A 681 -22.04 1.69 23.84
C THR A 681 -22.30 1.37 25.30
N GLU A 682 -21.31 0.80 25.98
CA GLU A 682 -21.25 0.90 27.44
C GLU A 682 -20.63 2.25 27.84
#